data_AF-A0ABC8YLG2-F1
#
_entry.id   AF-A0ABC8YLG2-F1
#
_cell.length_a   1.000
_cell.length_b   1.000
_cell.length_c   1.000
_cell.angle_alpha   90.00
_cell.angle_beta   90.00
_cell.angle_gamma   90.00
#
_symmetry.space_group_name_H-M   'P 1'
#
loop_
_entity.id
_entity.type
_entity.pdbx_description
1 polymer ?
#
loop_
_entity_poly.entity_id
_entity_poly.type
_entity_poly.pdbx_seq_one_letter_code
_entity_poly.pdbx_strand_id
1 'polypeptide(L)'
;MKISELSPEYRQPPLHAALLTDLNRVVADVEALDASDSSSPEKLAADLRRLLTKLASAASSSSGPDAAFRLKVWNLGYRLWNACVDRANHGFPTRVAEAEIRQAAPELLLLAGLPEDIPNARAKAASFFHRTGLVWFDLDRPDLASACFEKATPLVSAADSEGERAVLLDLNLARARVAFSAGEQALAVALLSRSKPLAAASSEGVKALAEEYLRIGKAALATKPPDSALDAANLLTEALDLCEKAAASPSCATPTTPGSTPATPNLQVIKDQCLRFLAAERLQANDYEGTLRCISVWRASLGLGEEHPSIGFMALRACLGSGNLAEAERELETLMANAEAPDCVCVSAAELYVANTGPDAAFKVLIALATRCRAGAAAAAVRVLKKVVESAGAGTGRARAIAELASDERVVKLFDGPTNTHERSTMHALLWTCGTEHFHAKNYEIGADLIERSMLYVSRDEESRSRRASCFRVLCLCHMALRHLDRAQEFIIEAEKVEPNIRCVFLKFKILLQKEEEDEAIKVMKTMLGYVDFNPEFLTLSVHEAMACKSVRVAIAALTFLLGLYSARKPMPMTEAAVLRSLITLLLREPGSEAEILKYSRRAKLRMAELGAEAIFGKGTVGLRERNWFAVSTWNMALKMAKEEMYDYCTEFFDLAAEFFSSVSGEDDANGILVCKSLIMGVSAMFHVEEVNKTPLSDSDLKRGVEMLSKAGKLLPLTLPWAPVTSDPLEDNNLLFLHTSNFYRLLSRMDTSAHPQQLQLVKNFAASKACTPGHLLKLGEIASEGTQPNLQVAEFLLKASITTALASHSPSYGIISAALRRLVCLAGIQDLSGSMSDAVYDVFQQAYQIVVGLRDGEYPFEEGKWLATTAWNKANLASRLRQGSVARKWMKMAIDLSRHFENMKQYVSEMEEYFERFQKSTGKEPDECSQQDGAPSTSLSGSVSQPGLV
;
A
#
# COMPACT_ATOMS: atom_id res chain seq x y z
N MET A 1 -118.77 17.88 -27.47
CA MET A 1 -119.28 19.04 -26.70
C MET A 1 -118.32 19.23 -25.52
N LYS A 2 -117.73 20.43 -25.34
CA LYS A 2 -116.81 20.78 -24.25
C LYS A 2 -117.54 20.77 -22.90
N ILE A 3 -116.87 20.32 -21.84
CA ILE A 3 -116.80 21.02 -20.53
C ILE A 3 -115.37 20.84 -20.00
N SER A 4 -114.53 21.80 -20.37
CA SER A 4 -113.24 22.10 -19.77
C SER A 4 -113.49 23.29 -18.85
N GLU A 5 -113.71 23.04 -17.56
CA GLU A 5 -113.74 24.04 -16.48
C GLU A 5 -113.96 23.29 -15.16
N LEU A 6 -112.88 22.85 -14.51
CA LEU A 6 -112.76 22.50 -13.09
C LEU A 6 -111.29 22.10 -12.84
N SER A 7 -110.40 23.11 -12.81
CA SER A 7 -109.06 22.95 -12.23
C SER A 7 -109.11 23.43 -10.79
N PRO A 8 -109.01 22.55 -9.77
CA PRO A 8 -108.63 22.98 -8.44
C PRO A 8 -107.13 23.29 -8.45
N GLU A 9 -106.77 24.45 -7.93
CA GLU A 9 -105.41 24.88 -7.65
C GLU A 9 -104.63 23.73 -6.98
N TYR A 10 -103.66 23.17 -7.71
CA TYR A 10 -102.59 22.40 -7.10
C TYR A 10 -101.77 23.37 -6.24
N ARG A 11 -102.17 23.56 -4.98
CA ARG A 11 -101.26 24.10 -3.97
C ARG A 11 -100.10 23.12 -3.87
N GLN A 12 -98.96 23.46 -4.44
CA GLN A 12 -97.71 22.81 -4.09
C GLN A 12 -97.59 22.82 -2.55
N PRO A 13 -97.26 21.70 -1.90
CA PRO A 13 -97.01 21.70 -0.47
C PRO A 13 -95.92 22.75 -0.19
N PRO A 14 -96.01 23.50 0.92
CA PRO A 14 -95.01 24.50 1.23
C PRO A 14 -93.63 23.83 1.18
N LEU A 15 -92.67 24.47 0.49
CA LEU A 15 -91.33 23.95 0.22
C LEU A 15 -90.67 23.32 1.47
N HIS A 16 -91.00 23.88 2.64
CA HIS A 16 -90.60 23.43 3.98
C HIS A 16 -91.13 22.04 4.41
N ALA A 17 -92.34 21.64 4.03
CA ALA A 17 -92.93 20.36 4.45
C ALA A 17 -92.28 19.15 3.75
N ALA A 18 -91.95 19.29 2.46
CA ALA A 18 -91.23 18.26 1.71
C ALA A 18 -89.80 18.06 2.26
N LEU A 19 -89.10 19.15 2.55
CA LEU A 19 -87.74 19.11 3.13
C LEU A 19 -87.69 18.47 4.52
N LEU A 20 -88.71 18.70 5.37
CA LEU A 20 -88.81 18.03 6.67
C LEU A 20 -89.07 16.53 6.55
N THR A 21 -89.87 16.12 5.58
CA THR A 21 -90.17 14.70 5.34
C THR A 21 -88.93 13.96 4.84
N ASP A 22 -88.20 14.56 3.90
CA ASP A 22 -86.93 14.03 3.42
C ASP A 22 -85.87 13.97 4.53
N LEU A 23 -85.76 15.01 5.37
CA LEU A 23 -84.85 15.02 6.51
C LEU A 23 -85.18 13.93 7.53
N ASN A 24 -86.45 13.78 7.90
CA ASN A 24 -86.87 12.74 8.85
C ASN A 24 -86.61 11.32 8.31
N ARG A 25 -86.76 11.09 6.99
CA ARG A 25 -86.38 9.81 6.36
C ARG A 25 -84.87 9.56 6.50
N VAL A 26 -84.03 10.53 6.13
CA VAL A 26 -82.58 10.35 6.18
C VAL A 26 -82.07 10.19 7.62
N VAL A 27 -82.68 10.86 8.61
CA VAL A 27 -82.36 10.63 10.03
C VAL A 27 -82.75 9.21 10.47
N ALA A 28 -83.90 8.69 10.04
CA ALA A 28 -84.30 7.30 10.32
C ALA A 28 -83.38 6.28 9.63
N ASP A 29 -82.90 6.58 8.42
CA ASP A 29 -81.92 5.74 7.71
C ASP A 29 -80.57 5.67 8.45
N VAL A 30 -80.15 6.76 9.11
CA VAL A 30 -78.96 6.79 9.99
C VAL A 30 -79.21 6.03 11.29
N GLU A 31 -80.41 6.12 11.87
CA GLU A 31 -80.81 5.33 13.05
C GLU A 31 -80.80 3.81 12.75
N ALA A 32 -81.20 3.39 11.53
CA ALA A 32 -81.30 1.99 11.10
C ALA A 32 -80.02 1.39 10.48
N LEU A 33 -78.89 2.12 10.51
CA LEU A 33 -77.67 1.79 9.78
C LEU A 33 -76.91 0.59 10.37
N ASP A 34 -77.25 -0.64 9.96
CA ASP A 34 -76.55 -1.87 10.36
C ASP A 34 -75.41 -2.25 9.40
N ALA A 35 -74.39 -2.94 9.92
CA ALA A 35 -73.16 -3.29 9.19
C ALA A 35 -73.36 -4.18 7.94
N SER A 36 -74.58 -4.67 7.69
CA SER A 36 -74.92 -5.59 6.61
C SER A 36 -75.89 -5.05 5.55
N ASP A 37 -76.35 -3.79 5.63
CA ASP A 37 -77.38 -3.26 4.73
C ASP A 37 -76.90 -2.20 3.70
N SER A 38 -77.68 -2.11 2.60
CA SER A 38 -77.32 -1.60 1.27
C SER A 38 -77.11 -0.08 1.08
N SER A 39 -77.22 0.76 2.13
CA SER A 39 -76.94 2.20 2.03
C SER A 39 -75.52 2.51 2.53
N SER A 40 -74.64 2.93 1.62
CA SER A 40 -73.30 3.33 2.04
C SER A 40 -73.37 4.60 2.93
N PRO A 41 -72.63 4.66 4.05
CA PRO A 41 -72.63 5.82 4.94
C PRO A 41 -72.21 7.12 4.21
N GLU A 42 -71.39 7.00 3.17
CA GLU A 42 -70.99 8.10 2.29
C GLU A 42 -72.17 8.70 1.51
N LYS A 43 -73.12 7.85 1.09
CA LYS A 43 -74.33 8.31 0.40
C LYS A 43 -75.24 9.10 1.33
N LEU A 44 -75.40 8.63 2.58
CA LEU A 44 -76.19 9.33 3.59
C LEU A 44 -75.56 10.66 4.01
N ALA A 45 -74.23 10.70 4.13
CA ALA A 45 -73.49 11.94 4.34
C ALA A 45 -73.74 12.95 3.19
N ALA A 46 -73.71 12.49 1.94
CA ALA A 46 -73.98 13.32 0.77
C ALA A 46 -75.44 13.80 0.72
N ASP A 47 -76.40 12.95 1.06
CA ASP A 47 -77.82 13.28 1.13
C ASP A 47 -78.11 14.31 2.22
N LEU A 48 -77.51 14.16 3.41
CA LEU A 48 -77.57 15.14 4.50
C LEU A 48 -76.95 16.49 4.10
N ARG A 49 -75.77 16.49 3.47
CA ARG A 49 -75.15 17.72 2.94
C ARG A 49 -76.06 18.42 1.94
N ARG A 50 -76.68 17.68 1.01
CA ARG A 50 -77.62 18.25 0.03
C ARG A 50 -78.86 18.85 0.70
N LEU A 51 -79.40 18.18 1.73
CA LEU A 51 -80.56 18.65 2.48
C LEU A 51 -80.25 19.90 3.31
N LEU A 52 -79.08 19.94 3.95
CA LEU A 52 -78.58 21.11 4.68
C LEU A 52 -78.48 22.34 3.78
N THR A 53 -77.89 22.23 2.58
CA THR A 53 -77.79 23.36 1.65
C THR A 53 -79.16 23.88 1.22
N LYS A 54 -80.11 22.96 0.97
CA LYS A 54 -81.49 23.34 0.63
C LYS A 54 -82.20 24.02 1.81
N LEU A 55 -82.05 23.50 3.02
CA LEU A 55 -82.62 24.07 4.24
C LEU A 55 -82.02 25.46 4.56
N ALA A 56 -80.71 25.62 4.39
CA ALA A 56 -80.03 26.91 4.55
C ALA A 56 -80.55 27.95 3.54
N SER A 57 -80.66 27.57 2.25
CA SER A 57 -81.21 28.46 1.22
C SER A 57 -82.67 28.86 1.47
N ALA A 58 -83.46 27.95 2.05
CA ALA A 58 -84.85 28.22 2.42
C ALA A 58 -84.96 29.13 3.64
N ALA A 59 -84.05 28.99 4.62
CA ALA A 59 -83.99 29.83 5.82
C ALA A 59 -83.60 31.30 5.51
N SER A 60 -82.90 31.56 4.40
CA SER A 60 -82.51 32.92 3.97
C SER A 60 -83.57 33.66 3.12
N SER A 61 -84.72 33.02 2.83
CA SER A 61 -85.81 33.64 2.07
C SER A 61 -86.69 34.55 2.95
N SER A 62 -87.35 35.57 2.35
CA SER A 62 -88.00 36.70 3.04
C SER A 62 -89.21 36.34 3.93
N SER A 63 -89.68 35.09 3.91
CA SER A 63 -90.59 34.54 4.92
C SER A 63 -89.82 33.58 5.82
N GLY A 64 -89.33 34.07 6.96
CA GLY A 64 -88.60 33.23 7.92
C GLY A 64 -89.41 32.01 8.37
N PRO A 65 -88.75 30.89 8.72
CA PRO A 65 -89.43 29.66 9.10
C PRO A 65 -90.28 29.81 10.38
N ASP A 66 -91.49 29.27 10.35
CA ASP A 66 -92.42 29.22 11.49
C ASP A 66 -91.76 28.57 12.73
N ALA A 67 -92.16 29.00 13.94
CA ALA A 67 -91.61 28.49 15.21
C ALA A 67 -91.78 26.97 15.34
N ALA A 68 -92.90 26.42 14.85
CA ALA A 68 -93.15 24.98 14.80
C ALA A 68 -92.21 24.23 13.83
N PHE A 69 -91.79 24.88 12.73
CA PHE A 69 -90.82 24.32 11.79
C PHE A 69 -89.43 24.29 12.42
N ARG A 70 -89.00 25.40 13.05
CA ARG A 70 -87.73 25.51 13.76
C ARG A 70 -87.58 24.46 14.87
N LEU A 71 -88.62 24.25 15.67
CA LEU A 71 -88.63 23.22 16.72
C LEU A 71 -88.54 21.79 16.16
N LYS A 72 -89.17 21.50 15.02
CA LYS A 72 -89.07 20.19 14.35
C LYS A 72 -87.66 19.93 13.80
N VAL A 73 -87.04 20.93 13.16
CA VAL A 73 -85.64 20.83 12.69
C VAL A 73 -84.70 20.62 13.87
N TRP A 74 -84.92 21.33 14.98
CA TRP A 74 -84.16 21.16 16.23
C TRP A 74 -84.22 19.72 16.75
N ASN A 75 -85.43 19.16 16.89
CA ASN A 75 -85.62 17.79 17.38
C ASN A 75 -85.00 16.74 16.45
N LEU A 76 -85.08 16.94 15.13
CA LEU A 76 -84.43 16.06 14.15
C LEU A 76 -82.90 16.14 14.21
N GLY A 77 -82.33 17.33 14.39
CA GLY A 77 -80.89 17.51 14.61
C GLY A 77 -80.40 16.83 15.88
N TYR A 78 -81.17 16.89 16.98
CA TYR A 78 -80.84 16.21 18.23
C TYR A 78 -80.96 14.67 18.12
N ARG A 79 -81.99 14.18 17.41
CA ARG A 79 -82.13 12.74 17.11
C ARG A 79 -80.96 12.23 16.27
N LEU A 80 -80.59 12.96 15.22
CA LEU A 80 -79.44 12.64 14.39
C LEU A 80 -78.14 12.57 15.21
N TRP A 81 -77.94 13.52 16.13
CA TRP A 81 -76.79 13.50 17.03
C TRP A 81 -76.71 12.23 17.87
N ASN A 82 -77.82 11.86 18.53
CA ASN A 82 -77.87 10.66 19.37
C ASN A 82 -77.62 9.40 18.55
N ALA A 83 -78.23 9.28 17.37
CA ALA A 83 -77.99 8.16 16.45
C ALA A 83 -76.50 8.04 16.09
N CYS A 84 -75.83 9.17 15.82
CA CYS A 84 -74.39 9.18 15.53
C CYS A 84 -73.53 8.79 16.75
N VAL A 85 -73.91 9.20 17.96
CA VAL A 85 -73.20 8.83 19.20
C VAL A 85 -73.38 7.34 19.50
N ASP A 86 -74.60 6.83 19.41
CA ASP A 86 -74.91 5.42 19.66
C ASP A 86 -74.14 4.53 18.68
N ARG A 87 -74.11 4.89 17.39
CA ARG A 87 -73.37 4.13 16.37
C ARG A 87 -71.85 4.21 16.56
N ALA A 88 -71.32 5.35 17.00
CA ALA A 88 -69.89 5.47 17.31
C ALA A 88 -69.45 4.55 18.45
N ASN A 89 -70.32 4.33 19.44
CA ASN A 89 -70.07 3.38 20.54
C ASN A 89 -70.07 1.91 20.07
N HIS A 90 -70.76 1.59 18.97
CA HIS A 90 -70.87 0.23 18.42
C HIS A 90 -69.93 -0.01 17.21
N GLY A 91 -69.18 1.01 16.77
CA GLY A 91 -68.23 0.96 15.66
C GLY A 91 -68.84 1.37 14.32
N PHE A 92 -68.44 2.53 13.79
CA PHE A 92 -68.86 3.04 12.48
C PHE A 92 -67.99 2.45 11.36
N PRO A 93 -68.53 2.09 10.17
CA PRO A 93 -67.75 1.48 9.10
C PRO A 93 -66.66 2.38 8.50
N THR A 94 -66.95 3.69 8.40
CA THR A 94 -66.04 4.71 7.86
C THR A 94 -66.04 5.93 8.78
N ARG A 95 -64.93 6.21 9.47
CA ARG A 95 -64.82 7.34 10.40
C ARG A 95 -65.00 8.71 9.76
N VAL A 96 -64.62 8.87 8.48
CA VAL A 96 -64.82 10.14 7.75
C VAL A 96 -66.30 10.38 7.46
N ALA A 97 -67.04 9.36 7.02
CA ALA A 97 -68.48 9.47 6.80
C ALA A 97 -69.23 9.68 8.12
N GLU A 98 -68.79 9.04 9.21
CA GLU A 98 -69.29 9.31 10.57
C GLU A 98 -69.14 10.78 10.93
N ALA A 99 -67.97 11.38 10.69
CA ALA A 99 -67.70 12.77 10.99
C ALA A 99 -68.57 13.73 10.14
N GLU A 100 -68.77 13.43 8.86
CA GLU A 100 -69.66 14.21 7.98
C GLU A 100 -71.14 14.14 8.43
N ILE A 101 -71.63 12.94 8.78
CA ILE A 101 -73.00 12.74 9.27
C ILE A 101 -73.17 13.42 10.64
N ARG A 102 -72.19 13.26 11.54
CA ARG A 102 -72.19 13.92 12.86
C ARG A 102 -72.14 15.43 12.74
N GLN A 103 -71.44 15.99 11.74
CA GLN A 103 -71.40 17.43 11.47
C GLN A 103 -72.76 17.98 11.03
N ALA A 104 -73.61 17.18 10.39
CA ALA A 104 -74.92 17.65 9.96
C ALA A 104 -75.84 18.01 11.13
N ALA A 105 -75.72 17.34 12.27
CA ALA A 105 -76.53 17.60 13.46
C ALA A 105 -76.36 19.03 14.03
N PRO A 106 -75.15 19.51 14.38
CA PRO A 106 -74.98 20.88 14.87
C PRO A 106 -75.33 21.96 13.82
N GLU A 107 -75.14 21.69 12.51
CA GLU A 107 -75.58 22.60 11.45
C GLU A 107 -77.11 22.71 11.39
N LEU A 108 -77.84 21.61 11.58
CA LEU A 108 -79.31 21.63 11.70
C LEU A 108 -79.78 22.43 12.93
N LEU A 109 -79.07 22.31 14.07
CA LEU A 109 -79.38 23.09 15.28
C LEU A 109 -79.15 24.60 15.05
N LEU A 110 -78.12 24.97 14.30
CA LEU A 110 -77.84 26.36 13.94
C LEU A 110 -78.90 26.92 12.98
N LEU A 111 -79.30 26.14 11.98
CA LEU A 111 -80.39 26.49 11.04
C LEU A 111 -81.77 26.59 11.70
N ALA A 112 -82.01 25.86 12.79
CA ALA A 112 -83.23 25.94 13.57
C ALA A 112 -83.34 27.23 14.40
N GLY A 113 -82.27 28.02 14.54
CA GLY A 113 -82.32 29.36 15.15
C GLY A 113 -82.51 29.39 16.67
N LEU A 114 -82.04 28.35 17.39
CA LEU A 114 -81.99 28.27 18.87
C LEU A 114 -83.29 28.69 19.58
N PRO A 115 -84.29 27.79 19.69
CA PRO A 115 -85.56 28.10 20.35
C PRO A 115 -85.39 28.52 21.82
N GLU A 116 -86.02 29.62 22.25
CA GLU A 116 -85.93 30.14 23.63
C GLU A 116 -86.56 29.19 24.68
N ASP A 117 -87.50 28.35 24.25
CA ASP A 117 -88.20 27.38 25.11
C ASP A 117 -87.33 26.17 25.53
N ILE A 118 -86.11 26.05 24.98
CA ILE A 118 -85.23 24.91 25.22
C ILE A 118 -84.08 25.33 26.15
N PRO A 119 -83.98 24.75 27.36
CA PRO A 119 -82.93 25.10 28.30
C PRO A 119 -81.55 24.71 27.74
N ASN A 120 -80.60 25.63 27.88
CA ASN A 120 -79.20 25.49 27.44
C ASN A 120 -79.05 25.16 25.94
N ALA A 121 -79.97 25.61 25.08
CA ALA A 121 -79.91 25.39 23.63
C ALA A 121 -78.55 25.83 23.04
N ARG A 122 -78.04 26.99 23.46
CA ARG A 122 -76.74 27.54 23.05
C ARG A 122 -75.57 26.62 23.44
N ALA A 123 -75.48 26.24 24.71
CA ALA A 123 -74.45 25.33 25.21
C ALA A 123 -74.50 23.96 24.52
N LYS A 124 -75.70 23.42 24.27
CA LYS A 124 -75.88 22.12 23.58
C LYS A 124 -75.39 22.19 22.13
N ALA A 125 -75.81 23.21 21.37
CA ALA A 125 -75.35 23.39 20.00
C ALA A 125 -73.83 23.58 19.91
N ALA A 126 -73.26 24.41 20.79
CA ALA A 126 -71.81 24.58 20.89
C ALA A 126 -71.08 23.29 21.27
N SER A 127 -71.63 22.48 22.20
CA SER A 127 -71.04 21.19 22.59
C SER A 127 -71.02 20.18 21.44
N PHE A 128 -72.02 20.22 20.55
CA PHE A 128 -72.08 19.34 19.38
C PHE A 128 -71.02 19.74 18.36
N PHE A 129 -70.88 21.04 18.06
CA PHE A 129 -69.78 21.53 17.23
C PHE A 129 -68.41 21.22 17.83
N HIS A 130 -68.23 21.37 19.16
CA HIS A 130 -66.99 21.00 19.85
C HIS A 130 -66.66 19.51 19.68
N ARG A 131 -67.61 18.62 19.99
CA ARG A 131 -67.39 17.17 19.88
C ARG A 131 -67.17 16.71 18.43
N THR A 132 -67.86 17.29 17.46
CA THR A 132 -67.59 17.03 16.02
C THR A 132 -66.21 17.54 15.61
N GLY A 133 -65.80 18.71 16.10
CA GLY A 133 -64.48 19.27 15.80
C GLY A 133 -63.33 18.40 16.33
N LEU A 134 -63.48 17.79 17.51
CA LEU A 134 -62.52 16.82 18.02
C LEU A 134 -62.39 15.59 17.12
N VAL A 135 -63.51 15.06 16.60
CA VAL A 135 -63.48 13.92 15.67
C VAL A 135 -62.77 14.28 14.36
N TRP A 136 -62.99 15.50 13.83
CA TRP A 136 -62.24 15.97 12.66
C TRP A 136 -60.75 16.14 12.95
N PHE A 137 -60.40 16.58 14.15
CA PHE A 137 -59.02 16.70 14.58
C PHE A 137 -58.32 15.34 14.68
N ASP A 138 -58.99 14.34 15.27
CA ASP A 138 -58.47 12.97 15.36
C ASP A 138 -58.30 12.29 13.99
N LEU A 139 -59.00 12.78 12.95
CA LEU A 139 -58.86 12.37 11.56
C LEU A 139 -57.80 13.15 10.78
N ASP A 140 -56.96 13.94 11.47
CA ASP A 140 -55.91 14.77 10.88
C ASP A 140 -56.45 15.81 9.86
N ARG A 141 -57.63 16.39 10.16
CA ARG A 141 -58.26 17.46 9.37
C ARG A 141 -58.43 18.73 10.21
N PRO A 142 -57.34 19.43 10.56
CA PRO A 142 -57.37 20.60 11.45
C PRO A 142 -58.22 21.76 10.89
N ASP A 143 -58.29 21.91 9.56
CA ASP A 143 -59.11 22.96 8.91
C ASP A 143 -60.60 22.79 9.21
N LEU A 144 -61.10 21.54 9.17
CA LEU A 144 -62.51 21.22 9.44
C LEU A 144 -62.83 21.29 10.94
N ALA A 145 -61.87 20.89 11.79
CA ALA A 145 -61.97 21.06 13.23
C ALA A 145 -62.05 22.54 13.62
N SER A 146 -61.16 23.37 13.06
CA SER A 146 -61.14 24.83 13.26
C SER A 146 -62.46 25.46 12.82
N ALA A 147 -62.99 25.09 11.65
CA ALA A 147 -64.29 25.58 11.18
C ALA A 147 -65.45 25.23 12.12
N CYS A 148 -65.45 24.04 12.73
CA CYS A 148 -66.44 23.67 13.73
C CYS A 148 -66.31 24.54 15.00
N PHE A 149 -65.08 24.80 15.44
CA PHE A 149 -64.84 25.58 16.65
C PHE A 149 -65.13 27.07 16.48
N GLU A 150 -64.83 27.65 15.32
CA GLU A 150 -65.19 29.03 14.96
C GLU A 150 -66.71 29.23 14.97
N LYS A 151 -67.48 28.26 14.47
CA LYS A 151 -68.95 28.29 14.52
C LYS A 151 -69.52 28.14 15.94
N ALA A 152 -68.84 27.39 16.81
CA ALA A 152 -69.26 27.17 18.19
C ALA A 152 -68.99 28.38 19.11
N THR A 153 -67.88 29.08 18.89
CA THR A 153 -67.39 30.16 19.77
C THR A 153 -68.42 31.28 20.03
N PRO A 154 -69.09 31.87 19.02
CA PRO A 154 -70.04 32.96 19.25
C PRO A 154 -71.31 32.52 19.98
N LEU A 155 -71.61 31.21 20.02
CA LEU A 155 -72.80 30.68 20.70
C LEU A 155 -72.68 30.72 22.22
N VAL A 156 -71.45 30.68 22.75
CA VAL A 156 -71.15 30.60 24.18
C VAL A 156 -70.22 31.72 24.67
N SER A 157 -69.93 32.72 23.83
CA SER A 157 -68.98 33.80 24.15
C SER A 157 -69.41 34.73 25.28
N ALA A 158 -70.71 34.86 25.54
CA ALA A 158 -71.25 35.62 26.67
C ALA A 158 -71.08 34.89 28.02
N ALA A 159 -71.06 33.55 27.98
CA ALA A 159 -70.83 32.65 29.11
C ALA A 159 -71.66 33.00 30.36
N ASP A 160 -72.98 33.15 30.17
CA ASP A 160 -73.91 33.62 31.21
C ASP A 160 -74.21 32.52 32.23
N SER A 161 -74.28 31.27 31.78
CA SER A 161 -74.52 30.08 32.61
C SER A 161 -73.26 29.24 32.87
N GLU A 162 -73.29 28.42 33.93
CA GLU A 162 -72.21 27.49 34.27
C GLU A 162 -71.94 26.47 33.14
N GLY A 163 -73.00 25.99 32.48
CA GLY A 163 -72.88 25.08 31.33
C GLY A 163 -72.26 25.73 30.09
N GLU A 164 -72.50 27.03 29.86
CA GLU A 164 -71.86 27.77 28.77
C GLU A 164 -70.38 28.05 29.07
N ARG A 165 -70.02 28.33 30.33
CA ARG A 165 -68.63 28.48 30.76
C ARG A 165 -67.82 27.20 30.59
N ALA A 166 -68.39 26.05 30.94
CA ALA A 166 -67.75 24.75 30.77
C ALA A 166 -67.50 24.42 29.29
N VAL A 167 -68.50 24.63 28.42
CA VAL A 167 -68.35 24.41 26.97
C VAL A 167 -67.36 25.40 26.34
N LEU A 168 -67.33 26.66 26.80
CA LEU A 168 -66.35 27.65 26.34
C LEU A 168 -64.92 27.28 26.76
N LEU A 169 -64.72 26.71 27.95
CA LEU A 169 -63.43 26.18 28.39
C LEU A 169 -62.97 25.05 27.45
N ASP A 170 -63.79 24.00 27.28
CA ASP A 170 -63.48 22.87 26.40
C ASP A 170 -63.15 23.33 24.98
N LEU A 171 -63.92 24.30 24.46
CA LEU A 171 -63.72 24.87 23.15
C LEU A 171 -62.39 25.63 23.03
N ASN A 172 -62.01 26.43 24.05
CA ASN A 172 -60.72 27.12 24.04
C ASN A 172 -59.55 26.13 24.11
N LEU A 173 -59.66 25.04 24.88
CA LEU A 173 -58.64 23.98 24.94
C LEU A 173 -58.50 23.26 23.60
N ALA A 174 -59.61 22.88 22.97
CA ALA A 174 -59.60 22.23 21.66
C ALA A 174 -59.09 23.14 20.53
N ARG A 175 -59.42 24.44 20.57
CA ARG A 175 -58.87 25.45 19.65
C ARG A 175 -57.38 25.66 19.87
N ALA A 176 -56.92 25.70 21.12
CA ALA A 176 -55.49 25.79 21.42
C ALA A 176 -54.72 24.59 20.85
N ARG A 177 -55.31 23.39 20.93
CA ARG A 177 -54.76 22.16 20.36
C ARG A 177 -54.63 22.22 18.83
N VAL A 178 -55.68 22.65 18.14
CA VAL A 178 -55.66 22.81 16.67
C VAL A 178 -54.69 23.91 16.24
N ALA A 179 -54.74 25.08 16.89
CA ALA A 179 -53.83 26.19 16.61
C ALA A 179 -52.36 25.77 16.76
N PHE A 180 -52.04 24.99 17.80
CA PHE A 180 -50.70 24.44 17.98
C PHE A 180 -50.28 23.50 16.84
N SER A 181 -51.16 22.57 16.43
CA SER A 181 -50.87 21.67 15.30
C SER A 181 -50.72 22.38 13.96
N ALA A 182 -51.40 23.52 13.78
CA ALA A 182 -51.33 24.36 12.59
C ALA A 182 -50.10 25.30 12.59
N GLY A 183 -49.27 25.29 13.64
CA GLY A 183 -48.10 26.16 13.79
C GLY A 183 -48.41 27.56 14.34
N GLU A 184 -49.66 27.85 14.72
CA GLU A 184 -50.10 29.13 15.28
C GLU A 184 -49.84 29.19 16.80
N GLN A 185 -48.56 29.18 17.17
CA GLN A 185 -48.10 29.06 18.56
C GLN A 185 -48.60 30.18 19.48
N ALA A 186 -48.58 31.43 19.01
CA ALA A 186 -49.05 32.58 19.79
C ALA A 186 -50.56 32.51 20.09
N LEU A 187 -51.36 32.01 19.14
CA LEU A 187 -52.80 31.83 19.33
C LEU A 187 -53.09 30.73 20.34
N ALA A 188 -52.37 29.60 20.27
CA ALA A 188 -52.50 28.52 21.24
C ALA A 188 -52.24 29.00 22.68
N VAL A 189 -51.14 29.74 22.92
CA VAL A 189 -50.82 30.28 24.26
C VAL A 189 -51.85 31.32 24.73
N ALA A 190 -52.35 32.17 23.83
CA ALA A 190 -53.39 33.14 24.15
C ALA A 190 -54.72 32.46 24.55
N LEU A 191 -55.09 31.36 23.90
CA LEU A 191 -56.30 30.59 24.21
C LEU A 191 -56.19 29.87 25.57
N LEU A 192 -55.02 29.30 25.88
CA LEU A 192 -54.79 28.67 27.19
C LEU A 192 -54.80 29.72 28.33
N SER A 193 -54.19 30.88 28.13
CA SER A 193 -54.18 31.93 29.15
C SER A 193 -55.58 32.50 29.41
N ARG A 194 -56.40 32.67 28.36
CA ARG A 194 -57.83 33.05 28.47
C ARG A 194 -58.69 31.98 29.16
N SER A 195 -58.22 30.73 29.18
CA SER A 195 -58.92 29.62 29.83
C SER A 195 -58.67 29.53 31.34
N LYS A 196 -57.63 30.19 31.88
CA LYS A 196 -57.32 30.22 33.31
C LYS A 196 -58.49 30.66 34.21
N PRO A 197 -59.17 31.82 33.96
CA PRO A 197 -60.30 32.23 34.79
C PRO A 197 -61.53 31.31 34.65
N LEU A 198 -61.70 30.66 33.49
CA LEU A 198 -62.80 29.71 33.24
C LEU A 198 -62.56 28.38 33.97
N ALA A 199 -61.31 27.90 33.96
CA ALA A 199 -60.89 26.67 34.62
C ALA A 199 -60.95 26.78 36.15
N ALA A 200 -60.63 27.95 36.73
CA ALA A 200 -60.64 28.17 38.17
C ALA A 200 -62.01 27.92 38.85
N ALA A 201 -63.10 27.88 38.06
CA ALA A 201 -64.44 27.60 38.53
C ALA A 201 -64.67 26.11 38.88
N SER A 202 -63.87 25.16 38.37
CA SER A 202 -64.05 23.73 38.65
C SER A 202 -62.73 22.95 38.73
N SER A 203 -62.65 21.95 39.62
CA SER A 203 -61.45 21.10 39.77
C SER A 203 -61.12 20.33 38.48
N GLU A 204 -62.15 19.84 37.78
CA GLU A 204 -61.99 19.15 36.49
C GLU A 204 -61.53 20.11 35.38
N GLY A 205 -61.95 21.38 35.43
CA GLY A 205 -61.50 22.42 34.51
C GLY A 205 -60.02 22.79 34.70
N VAL A 206 -59.57 22.91 35.95
CA VAL A 206 -58.13 23.14 36.25
C VAL A 206 -57.29 21.95 35.79
N LYS A 207 -57.77 20.72 35.99
CA LYS A 207 -57.11 19.50 35.49
C LYS A 207 -57.02 19.51 33.96
N ALA A 208 -58.13 19.73 33.25
CA ALA A 208 -58.13 19.76 31.78
C ALA A 208 -57.20 20.83 31.20
N LEU A 209 -57.15 22.01 31.83
CA LEU A 209 -56.21 23.07 31.45
C LEU A 209 -54.75 22.67 31.70
N ALA A 210 -54.44 22.07 32.84
CA ALA A 210 -53.10 21.60 33.17
C ALA A 210 -52.63 20.46 32.23
N GLU A 211 -53.51 19.53 31.89
CA GLU A 211 -53.24 18.47 30.91
C GLU A 211 -52.92 19.04 29.52
N GLU A 212 -53.64 20.07 29.10
CA GLU A 212 -53.42 20.70 27.79
C GLU A 212 -52.11 21.51 27.76
N TYR A 213 -51.79 22.27 28.82
CA TYR A 213 -50.47 22.91 28.97
C TYR A 213 -49.34 21.88 28.94
N LEU A 214 -49.49 20.77 29.67
CA LEU A 214 -48.52 19.68 29.69
C LEU A 214 -48.37 19.00 28.33
N ARG A 215 -49.48 18.75 27.60
CA ARG A 215 -49.47 18.15 26.27
C ARG A 215 -48.71 19.03 25.26
N ILE A 216 -49.01 20.32 25.24
CA ILE A 216 -48.34 21.28 24.35
C ILE A 216 -46.87 21.45 24.76
N GLY A 217 -46.58 21.52 26.05
CA GLY A 217 -45.20 21.60 26.56
C GLY A 217 -44.34 20.39 26.18
N LYS A 218 -44.89 19.16 26.27
CA LYS A 218 -44.22 17.94 25.79
C LYS A 218 -43.93 17.99 24.29
N ALA A 219 -44.92 18.39 23.50
CA ALA A 219 -44.77 18.49 22.05
C ALA A 219 -43.72 19.54 21.67
N ALA A 220 -43.75 20.70 22.32
CA ALA A 220 -42.76 21.77 22.15
C ALA A 220 -41.32 21.33 22.48
N LEU A 221 -41.14 20.50 23.52
CA LEU A 221 -39.83 19.93 23.87
C LEU A 221 -39.32 18.92 22.82
N ALA A 222 -40.22 18.18 22.18
CA ALA A 222 -39.86 17.17 21.17
C ALA A 222 -39.52 17.80 19.81
N THR A 223 -40.29 18.82 19.38
CA THR A 223 -40.07 19.55 18.14
C THR A 223 -39.31 20.84 18.47
N LYS A 224 -37.97 20.84 18.49
CA LYS A 224 -37.19 22.07 18.72
C LYS A 224 -37.66 23.18 17.75
N PRO A 225 -38.46 24.18 18.19
CA PRO A 225 -39.01 25.16 17.28
C PRO A 225 -37.95 26.23 16.99
N PRO A 226 -37.93 26.83 15.79
CA PRO A 226 -37.04 27.95 15.46
C PRO A 226 -37.42 29.28 16.15
N ASP A 227 -38.61 29.38 16.76
CA ASP A 227 -39.13 30.61 17.35
C ASP A 227 -38.89 30.75 18.85
N SER A 228 -38.51 31.95 19.29
CA SER A 228 -38.26 32.33 20.70
C SER A 228 -39.53 32.55 21.53
N ALA A 229 -40.72 32.47 20.93
CA ALA A 229 -41.99 32.78 21.59
C ALA A 229 -42.58 31.59 22.37
N LEU A 230 -42.21 30.35 22.04
CA LEU A 230 -42.74 29.14 22.65
C LEU A 230 -41.67 28.45 23.48
N ASP A 231 -41.57 28.86 24.74
CA ASP A 231 -40.69 28.20 25.71
C ASP A 231 -41.44 27.04 26.39
N ALA A 232 -40.98 25.82 26.12
CA ALA A 232 -41.51 24.61 26.73
C ALA A 232 -41.42 24.66 28.27
N ALA A 233 -40.39 25.32 28.82
CA ALA A 233 -40.24 25.48 30.27
C ALA A 233 -41.36 26.34 30.86
N ASN A 234 -41.77 27.43 30.18
CA ASN A 234 -42.85 28.30 30.63
C ASN A 234 -44.20 27.55 30.62
N LEU A 235 -44.49 26.77 29.58
CA LEU A 235 -45.72 25.99 29.49
C LEU A 235 -45.80 24.88 30.56
N LEU A 236 -44.69 24.18 30.80
CA LEU A 236 -44.60 23.16 31.84
C LEU A 236 -44.66 23.75 33.25
N THR A 237 -44.08 24.94 33.46
CA THR A 237 -44.17 25.68 34.73
C THR A 237 -45.60 26.15 34.99
N GLU A 238 -46.31 26.64 33.97
CA GLU A 238 -47.72 27.03 34.09
C GLU A 238 -48.64 25.83 34.41
N ALA A 239 -48.39 24.66 33.82
CA ALA A 239 -49.08 23.43 34.20
C ALA A 239 -48.82 23.03 35.66
N LEU A 240 -47.57 23.14 36.11
CA LEU A 240 -47.15 22.86 37.48
C LEU A 240 -47.82 23.82 38.48
N ASP A 241 -47.79 25.12 38.20
CA ASP A 241 -48.41 26.18 38.98
C ASP A 241 -49.92 25.94 39.15
N LEU A 242 -50.61 25.50 38.10
CA LEU A 242 -52.03 25.17 38.15
C LEU A 242 -52.29 23.96 39.07
N CYS A 243 -51.44 22.94 39.02
CA CYS A 243 -51.54 21.79 39.92
C CYS A 243 -51.30 22.18 41.38
N GLU A 244 -50.34 23.06 41.67
CA GLU A 244 -50.02 23.51 43.03
C GLU A 244 -51.08 24.45 43.60
N LYS A 245 -51.61 25.38 42.79
CA LYS A 245 -52.72 26.27 43.18
C LYS A 245 -54.02 25.48 43.42
N ALA A 246 -54.27 24.42 42.64
CA ALA A 246 -55.40 23.52 42.86
C ALA A 246 -55.24 22.75 44.18
N ALA A 247 -54.03 22.29 44.51
CA ALA A 247 -53.75 21.59 45.76
C ALA A 247 -53.84 22.51 46.99
N ALA A 248 -53.59 23.82 46.85
CA ALA A 248 -53.65 24.81 47.91
C ALA A 248 -55.04 25.45 48.15
N SER A 249 -56.03 25.18 47.28
CA SER A 249 -57.35 25.82 47.35
C SER A 249 -58.26 25.21 48.45
N PRO A 250 -58.92 26.02 49.30
CA PRO A 250 -59.73 25.54 50.43
C PRO A 250 -61.03 24.81 50.05
N SER A 251 -61.45 24.84 48.77
CA SER A 251 -62.62 24.08 48.30
C SER A 251 -62.39 22.56 48.23
N CYS A 252 -61.14 22.10 48.34
CA CYS A 252 -60.81 20.68 48.50
C CYS A 252 -60.81 20.22 49.97
N ALA A 253 -61.02 21.13 50.94
CA ALA A 253 -60.85 20.85 52.37
C ALA A 253 -62.17 20.63 53.14
N THR A 254 -63.32 20.47 52.48
CA THR A 254 -64.55 20.04 53.17
C THR A 254 -64.72 18.52 53.06
N PRO A 255 -64.57 17.76 54.15
CA PRO A 255 -64.92 16.35 54.18
C PRO A 255 -66.44 16.24 54.29
N THR A 256 -67.12 15.98 53.19
CA THR A 256 -68.42 15.32 53.28
C THR A 256 -68.11 13.83 53.44
N THR A 257 -68.42 13.29 54.63
CA THR A 257 -68.30 11.88 55.08
C THR A 257 -66.91 11.40 55.57
N PRO A 258 -66.79 10.82 56.78
CA PRO A 258 -65.55 10.19 57.25
C PRO A 258 -65.41 8.81 56.60
N GLY A 259 -64.44 8.65 55.70
CA GLY A 259 -64.08 7.35 55.12
C GLY A 259 -63.59 7.35 53.67
N SER A 260 -63.68 8.47 52.93
CA SER A 260 -63.18 8.54 51.55
C SER A 260 -61.78 9.15 51.48
N THR A 261 -60.84 8.41 50.88
CA THR A 261 -59.53 8.89 50.40
C THR A 261 -59.66 10.18 49.58
N PRO A 262 -58.72 11.13 49.69
CA PRO A 262 -58.81 12.42 49.00
C PRO A 262 -58.83 12.23 47.48
N ALA A 263 -59.75 12.92 46.81
CA ALA A 263 -60.02 12.84 45.37
C ALA A 263 -58.99 13.59 44.49
N THR A 264 -57.70 13.50 44.81
CA THR A 264 -56.60 14.21 44.09
C THR A 264 -55.52 13.34 43.41
N PRO A 265 -55.67 12.03 43.14
CA PRO A 265 -54.58 11.22 42.56
C PRO A 265 -54.20 11.66 41.13
N ASN A 266 -55.14 12.19 40.34
CA ASN A 266 -54.88 12.53 38.93
C ASN A 266 -54.07 13.82 38.74
N LEU A 267 -54.18 14.81 39.64
CA LEU A 267 -53.39 16.05 39.58
C LEU A 267 -51.92 15.81 39.95
N GLN A 268 -51.65 14.87 40.85
CA GLN A 268 -50.30 14.48 41.21
C GLN A 268 -49.56 13.82 40.03
N VAL A 269 -50.25 12.98 39.24
CA VAL A 269 -49.67 12.39 38.02
C VAL A 269 -49.25 13.47 37.00
N ILE A 270 -50.05 14.52 36.84
CA ILE A 270 -49.74 15.65 35.96
C ILE A 270 -48.53 16.43 36.50
N LYS A 271 -48.51 16.71 37.81
CA LYS A 271 -47.38 17.35 38.51
C LYS A 271 -46.07 16.58 38.31
N ASP A 272 -46.10 15.27 38.52
CA ASP A 272 -44.93 14.38 38.38
C ASP A 272 -44.42 14.38 36.93
N GLN A 273 -45.33 14.37 35.96
CA GLN A 273 -44.97 14.49 34.55
C GLN A 273 -44.36 15.86 34.22
N CYS A 274 -44.93 16.96 34.73
CA CYS A 274 -44.41 18.31 34.51
C CYS A 274 -42.97 18.44 35.01
N LEU A 275 -42.70 18.03 36.26
CA LEU A 275 -41.37 18.06 36.86
C LEU A 275 -40.35 17.19 36.09
N ARG A 276 -40.77 16.02 35.60
CA ARG A 276 -39.92 15.15 34.77
C ARG A 276 -39.53 15.79 33.44
N PHE A 277 -40.49 16.41 32.73
CA PHE A 277 -40.20 17.07 31.46
C PHE A 277 -39.45 18.38 31.65
N LEU A 278 -39.67 19.10 32.74
CA LEU A 278 -38.89 20.29 33.12
C LEU A 278 -37.44 19.91 33.43
N ALA A 279 -37.21 18.82 34.18
CA ALA A 279 -35.87 18.28 34.42
C ALA A 279 -35.15 17.92 33.10
N ALA A 280 -35.88 17.32 32.15
CA ALA A 280 -35.36 16.96 30.82
C ALA A 280 -35.00 18.19 29.97
N GLU A 281 -35.82 19.24 30.01
CA GLU A 281 -35.57 20.52 29.33
C GLU A 281 -34.31 21.19 29.89
N ARG A 282 -34.21 21.34 31.22
CA ARG A 282 -33.03 21.92 31.87
C ARG A 282 -31.75 21.16 31.59
N LEU A 283 -31.85 19.83 31.48
CA LEU A 283 -30.71 18.99 31.12
C LEU A 283 -30.25 19.23 29.67
N GLN A 284 -31.17 19.51 28.73
CA GLN A 284 -30.82 19.92 27.36
C GLN A 284 -30.19 21.31 27.32
N ALA A 285 -30.59 22.21 28.23
CA ALA A 285 -30.01 23.54 28.40
C ALA A 285 -28.65 23.54 29.14
N ASN A 286 -28.15 22.38 29.57
CA ASN A 286 -26.97 22.21 30.43
C ASN A 286 -27.09 22.90 31.82
N ASP A 287 -28.30 23.16 32.31
CA ASP A 287 -28.57 23.63 33.68
C ASP A 287 -28.64 22.42 34.64
N TYR A 288 -27.48 21.85 34.95
CA TYR A 288 -27.38 20.61 35.75
C TYR A 288 -27.93 20.79 37.17
N GLU A 289 -27.70 21.94 37.81
CA GLU A 289 -28.29 22.22 39.12
C GLU A 289 -29.81 22.36 39.04
N GLY A 290 -30.33 23.02 38.00
CA GLY A 290 -31.77 23.12 37.76
C GLY A 290 -32.43 21.77 37.55
N THR A 291 -31.78 20.85 36.82
CA THR A 291 -32.22 19.46 36.68
C THR A 291 -32.27 18.76 38.03
N LEU A 292 -31.21 18.82 38.83
CA LEU A 292 -31.17 18.17 40.16
C LEU A 292 -32.20 18.75 41.13
N ARG A 293 -32.47 20.07 41.07
CA ARG A 293 -33.55 20.72 41.84
C ARG A 293 -34.93 20.22 41.43
N CYS A 294 -35.21 20.08 40.13
CA CYS A 294 -36.48 19.53 39.66
C CYS A 294 -36.67 18.08 40.13
N ILE A 295 -35.60 17.28 40.09
CA ILE A 295 -35.61 15.88 40.53
C ILE A 295 -35.77 15.77 42.05
N SER A 296 -35.13 16.65 42.84
CA SER A 296 -35.29 16.63 44.30
C SER A 296 -36.70 17.01 44.73
N VAL A 297 -37.32 18.00 44.07
CA VAL A 297 -38.74 18.35 44.28
C VAL A 297 -39.64 17.18 43.90
N TRP A 298 -39.36 16.51 42.78
CA TRP A 298 -40.09 15.33 42.34
C TRP A 298 -40.01 14.19 43.35
N ARG A 299 -38.81 13.86 43.83
CA ARG A 299 -38.58 12.82 44.85
C ARG A 299 -39.21 13.19 46.19
N ALA A 300 -39.24 14.46 46.56
CA ALA A 300 -39.92 14.93 47.77
C ALA A 300 -41.45 14.84 47.69
N SER A 301 -42.02 14.87 46.47
CA SER A 301 -43.46 14.66 46.24
C SER A 301 -43.86 13.20 46.04
N LEU A 302 -42.90 12.27 46.07
CA LEU A 302 -43.15 10.84 45.85
C LEU A 302 -43.86 10.23 47.07
N GLY A 303 -45.02 9.60 46.84
CA GLY A 303 -45.64 8.70 47.81
C GLY A 303 -44.98 7.31 47.82
N LEU A 304 -45.74 6.25 48.15
CA LEU A 304 -45.30 4.84 48.13
C LEU A 304 -45.00 4.26 46.71
N GLY A 305 -44.81 5.10 45.69
CA GLY A 305 -44.62 4.67 44.29
C GLY A 305 -43.16 4.49 43.91
N GLU A 306 -42.88 3.65 42.90
CA GLU A 306 -41.52 3.47 42.36
C GLU A 306 -41.10 4.63 41.44
N GLU A 307 -39.80 4.91 41.39
CA GLU A 307 -39.23 6.00 40.59
C GLU A 307 -39.21 5.67 39.10
N HIS A 308 -39.67 6.58 38.24
CA HIS A 308 -39.61 6.36 36.80
C HIS A 308 -38.14 6.34 36.31
N PRO A 309 -37.70 5.35 35.49
CA PRO A 309 -36.28 5.15 35.13
C PRO A 309 -35.59 6.37 34.48
N SER A 310 -36.35 7.23 33.80
CA SER A 310 -35.80 8.46 33.22
C SER A 310 -35.30 9.44 34.27
N ILE A 311 -35.86 9.45 35.49
CA ILE A 311 -35.45 10.37 36.56
C ILE A 311 -34.03 10.04 37.01
N GLY A 312 -33.76 8.78 37.38
CA GLY A 312 -32.43 8.31 37.71
C GLY A 312 -31.41 8.50 36.57
N PHE A 313 -31.81 8.27 35.31
CA PHE A 313 -30.94 8.53 34.16
C PHE A 313 -30.60 10.02 33.98
N MET A 314 -31.57 10.92 34.16
CA MET A 314 -31.35 12.37 34.08
C MET A 314 -30.52 12.89 35.26
N ALA A 315 -30.75 12.35 36.47
CA ALA A 315 -29.96 12.66 37.66
C ALA A 315 -28.49 12.27 37.45
N LEU A 316 -28.23 11.03 37.00
CA LEU A 316 -26.90 10.57 36.63
C LEU A 316 -26.22 11.52 35.63
N ARG A 317 -26.90 11.88 34.54
CA ARG A 317 -26.34 12.76 33.51
C ARG A 317 -26.06 14.17 34.05
N ALA A 318 -26.91 14.70 34.92
CA ALA A 318 -26.68 15.98 35.58
C ALA A 318 -25.48 15.92 36.55
N CYS A 319 -25.38 14.88 37.38
CA CYS A 319 -24.25 14.66 38.28
C CYS A 319 -22.91 14.56 37.53
N LEU A 320 -22.89 13.85 36.41
CA LEU A 320 -21.71 13.76 35.53
C LEU A 320 -21.38 15.11 34.90
N GLY A 321 -22.37 15.85 34.41
CA GLY A 321 -22.19 17.20 33.85
C GLY A 321 -21.66 18.23 34.86
N SER A 322 -22.06 18.10 36.12
CA SER A 322 -21.55 18.90 37.25
C SER A 322 -20.20 18.41 37.80
N GLY A 323 -19.65 17.30 37.30
CA GLY A 323 -18.39 16.73 37.77
C GLY A 323 -18.46 15.97 39.11
N ASN A 324 -19.66 15.72 39.64
CA ASN A 324 -19.84 15.00 40.91
C ASN A 324 -19.94 13.48 40.68
N LEU A 325 -18.77 12.83 40.58
CA LEU A 325 -18.67 11.40 40.25
C LEU A 325 -19.21 10.47 41.35
N ALA A 326 -19.11 10.85 42.63
CA ALA A 326 -19.63 10.05 43.73
C ALA A 326 -21.16 10.00 43.71
N GLU A 327 -21.81 11.13 43.41
CA GLU A 327 -23.26 11.16 43.26
C GLU A 327 -23.71 10.41 42.01
N ALA A 328 -22.95 10.55 40.91
CA ALA A 328 -23.21 9.79 39.69
C ALA A 328 -23.14 8.26 39.92
N GLU A 329 -22.19 7.77 40.71
CA GLU A 329 -22.11 6.35 41.07
C GLU A 329 -23.36 5.89 41.83
N ARG A 330 -23.80 6.66 42.84
CA ARG A 330 -25.02 6.35 43.60
C ARG A 330 -26.28 6.34 42.73
N GLU A 331 -26.41 7.31 41.82
CA GLU A 331 -27.54 7.38 40.89
C GLU A 331 -27.54 6.21 39.89
N LEU A 332 -26.36 5.77 39.44
CA LEU A 332 -26.22 4.58 38.60
C LEU A 332 -26.64 3.31 39.37
N GLU A 333 -26.16 3.12 40.60
CA GLU A 333 -26.55 1.97 41.43
C GLU A 333 -28.06 1.94 41.69
N THR A 334 -28.65 3.10 41.98
CA THR A 334 -30.10 3.24 42.19
C THR A 334 -30.89 2.89 40.93
N LEU A 335 -30.46 3.38 39.76
CA LEU A 335 -31.07 3.04 38.48
C LEU A 335 -30.93 1.54 38.16
N MET A 336 -29.80 0.92 38.48
CA MET A 336 -29.56 -0.50 38.27
C MET A 336 -30.32 -1.40 39.25
N ALA A 337 -30.73 -0.89 40.41
CA ALA A 337 -31.58 -1.60 41.36
C ALA A 337 -33.08 -1.53 41.00
N ASN A 338 -33.50 -0.52 40.23
CA ASN A 338 -34.90 -0.31 39.86
C ASN A 338 -35.44 -1.43 38.95
N ALA A 339 -36.50 -2.13 39.36
CA ALA A 339 -37.06 -3.27 38.60
C ALA A 339 -37.75 -2.83 37.30
N GLU A 340 -38.32 -1.63 37.24
CA GLU A 340 -39.04 -1.08 36.08
C GLU A 340 -38.10 -0.53 34.99
N ALA A 341 -36.80 -0.39 35.27
CA ALA A 341 -35.82 0.15 34.31
C ALA A 341 -35.50 -0.83 33.16
N PRO A 342 -35.70 -0.47 31.89
CA PRO A 342 -35.30 -1.32 30.78
C PRO A 342 -33.78 -1.53 30.73
N ASP A 343 -33.34 -2.74 30.36
CA ASP A 343 -31.91 -3.08 30.24
C ASP A 343 -31.15 -2.09 29.34
N CYS A 344 -31.78 -1.62 28.25
CA CYS A 344 -31.16 -0.66 27.33
C CYS A 344 -30.85 0.70 28.00
N VAL A 345 -31.67 1.13 28.96
CA VAL A 345 -31.47 2.38 29.71
C VAL A 345 -30.32 2.19 30.70
N CYS A 346 -30.27 1.06 31.40
CA CYS A 346 -29.19 0.74 32.34
C CYS A 346 -27.83 0.62 31.63
N VAL A 347 -27.78 -0.02 30.47
CA VAL A 347 -26.56 -0.12 29.66
C VAL A 347 -26.11 1.25 29.16
N SER A 348 -27.04 2.10 28.71
CA SER A 348 -26.69 3.45 28.24
C SER A 348 -26.23 4.37 29.37
N ALA A 349 -26.79 4.18 30.59
CA ALA A 349 -26.35 4.86 31.80
C ALA A 349 -24.91 4.45 32.19
N ALA A 350 -24.66 3.14 32.18
CA ALA A 350 -23.33 2.57 32.42
C ALA A 350 -22.28 3.06 31.41
N GLU A 351 -22.59 3.09 30.12
CA GLU A 351 -21.71 3.65 29.09
C GLU A 351 -21.36 5.12 29.38
N LEU A 352 -22.35 5.93 29.73
CA LEU A 352 -22.16 7.34 30.03
C LEU A 352 -21.27 7.54 31.27
N TYR A 353 -21.51 6.76 32.32
CA TYR A 353 -20.72 6.81 33.55
C TYR A 353 -19.26 6.38 33.31
N VAL A 354 -19.05 5.26 32.61
CA VAL A 354 -17.71 4.74 32.30
C VAL A 354 -16.93 5.69 31.39
N ALA A 355 -17.59 6.36 30.44
CA ALA A 355 -16.94 7.36 29.59
C ALA A 355 -16.36 8.55 30.37
N ASN A 356 -16.92 8.89 31.54
CA ASN A 356 -16.49 10.01 32.37
C ASN A 356 -15.53 9.59 33.50
N THR A 357 -15.59 8.33 33.96
CA THR A 357 -14.78 7.81 35.08
C THR A 357 -13.55 7.03 34.62
N GLY A 358 -13.58 6.44 33.43
CA GLY A 358 -12.50 5.64 32.87
C GLY A 358 -12.59 4.13 33.18
N PRO A 359 -11.55 3.35 32.84
CA PRO A 359 -11.58 1.89 32.87
C PRO A 359 -11.67 1.28 34.27
N ASP A 360 -11.17 1.97 35.31
CA ASP A 360 -11.13 1.46 36.69
C ASP A 360 -12.53 1.21 37.26
N ALA A 361 -13.52 2.02 36.84
CA ALA A 361 -14.92 1.86 37.23
C ALA A 361 -15.67 0.84 36.36
N ALA A 362 -15.17 0.54 35.17
CA ALA A 362 -15.84 -0.36 34.21
C ALA A 362 -16.02 -1.77 34.76
N PHE A 363 -15.07 -2.26 35.57
CA PHE A 363 -15.17 -3.57 36.21
C PHE A 363 -16.41 -3.72 37.08
N LYS A 364 -16.60 -2.78 38.02
CA LYS A 364 -17.76 -2.80 38.93
C LYS A 364 -19.08 -2.73 38.16
N VAL A 365 -19.13 -1.84 37.16
CA VAL A 365 -20.31 -1.61 36.32
C VAL A 365 -20.67 -2.84 35.49
N LEU A 366 -19.68 -3.54 34.92
CA LEU A 366 -19.92 -4.78 34.18
C LEU A 366 -20.50 -5.89 35.05
N ILE A 367 -19.98 -6.07 36.26
CA ILE A 367 -20.51 -7.08 37.19
C ILE A 367 -21.94 -6.73 37.58
N ALA A 368 -22.23 -5.47 37.88
CA ALA A 368 -23.59 -5.03 38.17
C ALA A 368 -24.54 -5.27 36.98
N LEU A 369 -24.12 -4.94 35.76
CA LEU A 369 -24.91 -5.20 34.54
C LEU A 369 -25.11 -6.69 34.29
N ALA A 370 -24.09 -7.51 34.52
CA ALA A 370 -24.16 -8.96 34.33
C ALA A 370 -25.16 -9.62 35.28
N THR A 371 -25.23 -9.15 36.54
CA THR A 371 -26.20 -9.67 37.51
C THR A 371 -27.65 -9.32 37.16
N ARG A 372 -27.85 -8.14 36.54
CA ARG A 372 -29.17 -7.64 36.16
C ARG A 372 -29.65 -8.20 34.81
N CYS A 373 -28.86 -8.03 33.76
CA CYS A 373 -29.24 -8.30 32.37
C CYS A 373 -29.02 -9.77 31.99
N ARG A 374 -29.74 -10.72 32.61
CA ARG A 374 -29.47 -12.17 32.42
C ARG A 374 -29.52 -12.67 30.97
N ALA A 375 -30.38 -12.10 30.12
CA ALA A 375 -30.51 -12.50 28.72
C ALA A 375 -29.63 -11.68 27.74
N GLY A 376 -29.06 -10.55 28.19
CA GLY A 376 -28.32 -9.59 27.36
C GLY A 376 -26.95 -9.19 27.91
N ALA A 377 -26.44 -9.90 28.93
CA ALA A 377 -25.21 -9.56 29.63
C ALA A 377 -23.99 -9.48 28.71
N ALA A 378 -23.87 -10.39 27.74
CA ALA A 378 -22.78 -10.39 26.76
C ALA A 378 -22.81 -9.12 25.88
N ALA A 379 -23.99 -8.74 25.37
CA ALA A 379 -24.16 -7.54 24.56
C ALA A 379 -23.90 -6.26 25.37
N ALA A 380 -24.35 -6.23 26.63
CA ALA A 380 -24.05 -5.14 27.57
C ALA A 380 -22.53 -5.02 27.82
N ALA A 381 -21.83 -6.15 28.00
CA ALA A 381 -20.40 -6.17 28.24
C ALA A 381 -19.60 -5.65 27.03
N VAL A 382 -19.97 -6.06 25.80
CA VAL A 382 -19.38 -5.54 24.56
C VAL A 382 -19.55 -4.03 24.46
N ARG A 383 -20.75 -3.52 24.75
CA ARG A 383 -21.08 -2.09 24.69
C ARG A 383 -20.27 -1.26 25.67
N VAL A 384 -20.16 -1.69 26.93
CA VAL A 384 -19.34 -1.02 27.94
C VAL A 384 -17.86 -1.05 27.57
N LEU A 385 -17.31 -2.20 27.16
CA LEU A 385 -15.90 -2.28 26.74
C LEU A 385 -15.61 -1.42 25.51
N LYS A 386 -16.50 -1.43 24.52
CA LYS A 386 -16.40 -0.54 23.36
C LYS A 386 -16.34 0.92 23.80
N LYS A 387 -17.15 1.31 24.78
CA LYS A 387 -17.13 2.68 25.30
C LYS A 387 -15.84 3.02 26.06
N VAL A 388 -15.28 2.07 26.82
CA VAL A 388 -13.95 2.22 27.45
C VAL A 388 -12.86 2.43 26.39
N VAL A 389 -12.94 1.73 25.25
CA VAL A 389 -11.99 1.86 24.14
C VAL A 389 -12.16 3.22 23.43
N GLU A 390 -13.39 3.65 23.11
CA GLU A 390 -13.68 4.91 22.40
C GLU A 390 -13.41 6.17 23.22
N SER A 391 -13.64 6.12 24.54
CA SER A 391 -13.35 7.23 25.44
C SER A 391 -11.86 7.42 25.72
N ALA A 392 -11.01 6.48 25.25
CA ALA A 392 -9.60 6.48 25.53
C ALA A 392 -8.77 7.16 24.42
N GLY A 393 -8.00 8.18 24.79
CA GLY A 393 -6.75 8.48 24.09
C GLY A 393 -5.74 7.35 24.27
N ALA A 394 -4.80 7.21 23.32
CA ALA A 394 -3.83 6.11 23.18
C ALA A 394 -2.80 5.96 24.33
N GLY A 395 -3.24 5.65 25.55
CA GLY A 395 -2.40 5.44 26.72
C GLY A 395 -2.19 3.97 27.07
N THR A 396 -0.94 3.57 27.34
CA THR A 396 -0.53 2.19 27.66
C THR A 396 -1.16 1.61 28.93
N GLY A 397 -1.35 2.43 29.98
CA GLY A 397 -1.97 1.98 31.23
C GLY A 397 -3.43 1.54 31.09
N ARG A 398 -4.18 2.14 30.13
CA ARG A 398 -5.60 1.83 29.91
C ARG A 398 -5.80 0.57 29.08
N ALA A 399 -4.92 0.30 28.12
CA ALA A 399 -4.93 -0.94 27.35
C ALA A 399 -4.76 -2.18 28.26
N ARG A 400 -3.91 -2.07 29.29
CA ARG A 400 -3.75 -3.11 30.31
C ARG A 400 -5.03 -3.31 31.14
N ALA A 401 -5.70 -2.23 31.53
CA ALA A 401 -6.97 -2.32 32.25
C ALA A 401 -8.07 -2.97 31.40
N ILE A 402 -8.16 -2.66 30.09
CA ILE A 402 -9.07 -3.32 29.15
C ILE A 402 -8.75 -4.82 29.04
N ALA A 403 -7.46 -5.15 28.94
CA ALA A 403 -6.98 -6.52 28.90
C ALA A 403 -7.41 -7.28 30.18
N GLU A 404 -7.10 -6.77 31.36
CA GLU A 404 -7.48 -7.38 32.65
C GLU A 404 -9.00 -7.58 32.76
N LEU A 405 -9.78 -6.55 32.43
CA LEU A 405 -11.24 -6.57 32.41
C LEU A 405 -11.82 -7.66 31.49
N ALA A 406 -11.29 -7.75 30.27
CA ALA A 406 -11.72 -8.74 29.29
C ALA A 406 -11.26 -10.17 29.60
N SER A 407 -10.26 -10.33 30.48
CA SER A 407 -9.77 -11.65 30.90
C SER A 407 -10.36 -12.16 32.22
N ASP A 408 -11.15 -11.35 32.93
CA ASP A 408 -11.79 -11.80 34.18
C ASP A 408 -12.75 -12.96 33.89
N GLU A 409 -12.61 -14.04 34.66
CA GLU A 409 -13.37 -15.28 34.48
C GLU A 409 -14.89 -15.03 34.53
N ARG A 410 -15.36 -14.07 35.32
CA ARG A 410 -16.78 -13.72 35.41
C ARG A 410 -17.28 -13.05 34.14
N VAL A 411 -16.44 -12.23 33.49
CA VAL A 411 -16.77 -11.56 32.23
C VAL A 411 -16.77 -12.57 31.09
N VAL A 412 -15.77 -13.45 31.02
CA VAL A 412 -15.69 -14.50 29.99
C VAL A 412 -16.91 -15.43 30.05
N LYS A 413 -17.34 -15.82 31.26
CA LYS A 413 -18.55 -16.65 31.47
C LYS A 413 -19.83 -16.03 30.91
N LEU A 414 -19.92 -14.71 30.76
CA LEU A 414 -21.11 -14.07 30.16
C LEU A 414 -21.29 -14.43 28.68
N PHE A 415 -20.21 -14.81 28.02
CA PHE A 415 -20.17 -15.14 26.61
C PHE A 415 -20.34 -16.64 26.32
N ASP A 416 -20.47 -17.45 27.38
CA ASP A 416 -20.75 -18.87 27.27
C ASP A 416 -22.14 -19.11 26.66
N GLY A 417 -22.26 -20.18 25.87
CA GLY A 417 -23.50 -20.56 25.21
C GLY A 417 -23.55 -20.23 23.70
N PRO A 418 -24.33 -20.99 22.91
CA PRO A 418 -24.38 -20.88 21.46
C PRO A 418 -25.08 -19.60 20.95
N THR A 419 -25.88 -18.93 21.78
CA THR A 419 -26.62 -17.72 21.42
C THR A 419 -25.72 -16.47 21.34
N ASN A 420 -24.55 -16.48 21.98
CA ASN A 420 -23.65 -15.33 22.12
C ASN A 420 -22.51 -15.31 21.07
N THR A 421 -22.65 -16.03 19.96
CA THR A 421 -21.59 -16.15 18.92
C THR A 421 -21.25 -14.82 18.25
N HIS A 422 -22.25 -13.97 18.04
CA HIS A 422 -22.09 -12.64 17.48
C HIS A 422 -21.34 -11.71 18.46
N GLU A 423 -21.73 -11.72 19.74
CA GLU A 423 -21.11 -10.94 20.80
C GLU A 423 -19.66 -11.37 21.03
N ARG A 424 -19.38 -12.68 21.02
CA ARG A 424 -18.02 -13.24 21.06
C ARG A 424 -17.16 -12.74 19.90
N SER A 425 -17.70 -12.77 18.68
CA SER A 425 -16.99 -12.27 17.50
C SER A 425 -16.72 -10.77 17.57
N THR A 426 -17.66 -10.00 18.13
CA THR A 426 -17.50 -8.55 18.31
C THR A 426 -16.47 -8.24 19.39
N MET A 427 -16.49 -8.97 20.51
CA MET A 427 -15.48 -8.84 21.58
C MET A 427 -14.08 -9.17 21.06
N HIS A 428 -13.93 -10.27 20.33
CA HIS A 428 -12.68 -10.63 19.66
C HIS A 428 -12.21 -9.52 18.73
N ALA A 429 -13.08 -8.98 17.87
CA ALA A 429 -12.73 -7.92 16.92
C ALA A 429 -12.26 -6.64 17.62
N LEU A 430 -12.90 -6.26 18.73
CA LEU A 430 -12.50 -5.09 19.53
C LEU A 430 -11.10 -5.26 20.11
N LEU A 431 -10.84 -6.37 20.79
CA LEU A 431 -9.52 -6.67 21.37
C LEU A 431 -8.44 -6.87 20.31
N TRP A 432 -8.79 -7.51 19.18
CA TRP A 432 -7.91 -7.67 18.03
C TRP A 432 -7.49 -6.31 17.47
N THR A 433 -8.45 -5.42 17.22
CA THR A 433 -8.16 -4.09 16.65
C THR A 433 -7.25 -3.31 17.58
N CYS A 434 -7.58 -3.26 18.88
CA CYS A 434 -6.75 -2.62 19.90
C CYS A 434 -5.33 -3.25 19.97
N GLY A 435 -5.24 -4.58 19.95
CA GLY A 435 -3.96 -5.30 19.93
C GLY A 435 -3.11 -4.98 18.69
N THR A 436 -3.74 -4.91 17.51
CA THR A 436 -3.05 -4.56 16.26
C THR A 436 -2.62 -3.10 16.20
N GLU A 437 -3.39 -2.17 16.77
CA GLU A 437 -2.99 -0.77 16.90
C GLU A 437 -1.72 -0.64 17.76
N HIS A 438 -1.68 -1.35 18.91
CA HIS A 438 -0.50 -1.40 19.75
C HIS A 438 0.69 -2.11 19.07
N PHE A 439 0.45 -3.15 18.27
CA PHE A 439 1.47 -3.78 17.44
C PHE A 439 2.08 -2.79 16.42
N HIS A 440 1.25 -2.03 15.71
CA HIS A 440 1.70 -1.00 14.77
C HIS A 440 2.43 0.16 15.46
N ALA A 441 2.01 0.50 16.69
CA ALA A 441 2.70 1.46 17.55
C ALA A 441 4.01 0.92 18.19
N LYS A 442 4.44 -0.30 17.84
CA LYS A 442 5.64 -1.00 18.37
C LYS A 442 5.59 -1.33 19.86
N ASN A 443 4.40 -1.29 20.47
CA ASN A 443 4.17 -1.71 21.85
C ASN A 443 3.85 -3.21 21.91
N TYR A 444 4.85 -4.05 21.56
CA TYR A 444 4.66 -5.48 21.34
C TYR A 444 4.20 -6.26 22.58
N GLU A 445 4.55 -5.82 23.79
CA GLU A 445 4.12 -6.45 25.04
C GLU A 445 2.59 -6.34 25.21
N ILE A 446 2.06 -5.12 25.12
CA ILE A 446 0.62 -4.84 25.24
C ILE A 446 -0.14 -5.43 24.06
N GLY A 447 0.43 -5.34 22.85
CA GLY A 447 -0.14 -5.97 21.66
C GLY A 447 -0.30 -7.49 21.83
N ALA A 448 0.74 -8.18 22.31
CA ALA A 448 0.66 -9.62 22.59
C ALA A 448 -0.39 -9.94 23.66
N ASP A 449 -0.39 -9.19 24.76
CA ASP A 449 -1.30 -9.35 25.90
C ASP A 449 -2.79 -9.25 25.50
N LEU A 450 -3.11 -8.28 24.64
CA LEU A 450 -4.46 -8.08 24.09
C LEU A 450 -4.86 -9.15 23.07
N ILE A 451 -3.94 -9.55 22.19
CA ILE A 451 -4.21 -10.60 21.19
C ILE A 451 -4.42 -11.94 21.88
N GLU A 452 -3.63 -12.28 22.90
CA GLU A 452 -3.79 -13.50 23.70
C GLU A 452 -5.17 -13.55 24.37
N ARG A 453 -5.62 -12.43 24.97
CA ARG A 453 -6.95 -12.34 25.56
C ARG A 453 -8.07 -12.36 24.55
N SER A 454 -7.85 -11.81 23.35
CA SER A 454 -8.83 -11.90 22.26
C SER A 454 -9.15 -13.35 21.90
N MET A 455 -8.21 -14.28 22.11
CA MET A 455 -8.40 -15.70 21.82
C MET A 455 -9.38 -16.38 22.78
N LEU A 456 -9.62 -15.84 23.98
CA LEU A 456 -10.63 -16.35 24.93
C LEU A 456 -12.05 -16.34 24.33
N TYR A 457 -12.29 -15.44 23.38
CA TYR A 457 -13.59 -15.25 22.72
C TYR A 457 -13.69 -15.97 21.37
N VAL A 458 -12.62 -16.62 20.90
CA VAL A 458 -12.61 -17.36 19.64
C VAL A 458 -12.94 -18.82 19.91
N SER A 459 -14.01 -19.32 19.31
CA SER A 459 -14.41 -20.71 19.46
C SER A 459 -13.44 -21.69 18.77
N ARG A 460 -13.47 -22.96 19.21
CA ARG A 460 -12.58 -24.03 18.72
C ARG A 460 -13.12 -24.78 17.49
N ASP A 461 -14.21 -24.30 16.92
CA ASP A 461 -14.83 -24.80 15.71
C ASP A 461 -13.98 -24.58 14.45
N GLU A 462 -14.43 -25.19 13.36
CA GLU A 462 -13.81 -25.14 12.04
C GLU A 462 -13.84 -23.74 11.42
N GLU A 463 -14.93 -22.99 11.58
CA GLU A 463 -15.10 -21.65 10.98
C GLU A 463 -14.16 -20.63 11.65
N SER A 464 -13.87 -20.82 12.94
CA SER A 464 -12.96 -19.98 13.72
C SER A 464 -11.49 -20.42 13.64
N ARG A 465 -11.18 -21.51 12.93
CA ARG A 465 -9.79 -22.02 12.75
C ARG A 465 -8.84 -20.94 12.23
N SER A 466 -9.22 -20.24 11.16
CA SER A 466 -8.32 -19.26 10.54
C SER A 466 -8.08 -18.02 11.41
N ARG A 467 -9.08 -17.62 12.20
CA ARG A 467 -8.93 -16.57 13.21
C ARG A 467 -7.93 -16.98 14.30
N ARG A 468 -8.03 -18.21 14.82
CA ARG A 468 -7.06 -18.74 15.81
C ARG A 468 -5.64 -18.80 15.25
N ALA A 469 -5.46 -19.33 14.04
CA ALA A 469 -4.16 -19.37 13.39
C ALA A 469 -3.58 -17.97 13.16
N SER A 470 -4.43 -16.99 12.85
CA SER A 470 -4.01 -15.58 12.72
C SER A 470 -3.53 -14.99 14.04
N CYS A 471 -4.21 -15.28 15.16
CA CYS A 471 -3.77 -14.88 16.49
C CYS A 471 -2.39 -15.44 16.85
N PHE A 472 -2.19 -16.74 16.66
CA PHE A 472 -0.90 -17.37 16.91
C PHE A 472 0.24 -16.79 16.05
N ARG A 473 -0.03 -16.48 14.78
CA ARG A 473 0.96 -15.82 13.90
C ARG A 473 1.31 -14.40 14.36
N VAL A 474 0.34 -13.62 14.84
CA VAL A 474 0.61 -12.28 15.38
C VAL A 474 1.34 -12.34 16.72
N LEU A 475 0.97 -13.27 17.62
CA LEU A 475 1.69 -13.51 18.87
C LEU A 475 3.15 -13.90 18.61
N CYS A 476 3.39 -14.78 17.63
CA CYS A 476 4.72 -15.13 17.14
C CYS A 476 5.49 -13.86 16.72
N LEU A 477 4.89 -12.99 15.91
CA LEU A 477 5.53 -11.74 15.48
C LEU A 477 5.85 -10.79 16.65
N CYS A 478 4.94 -10.64 17.62
CA CYS A 478 5.19 -9.85 18.83
C CYS A 478 6.38 -10.40 19.61
N HIS A 479 6.40 -11.70 19.88
CA HIS A 479 7.48 -12.34 20.63
C HIS A 479 8.81 -12.35 19.90
N MET A 480 8.82 -12.46 18.57
CA MET A 480 10.02 -12.25 17.75
C MET A 480 10.57 -10.83 17.92
N ALA A 481 9.70 -9.81 17.87
CA ALA A 481 10.11 -8.42 18.05
C ALA A 481 10.67 -8.15 19.46
N LEU A 482 10.14 -8.84 20.47
CA LEU A 482 10.64 -8.84 21.85
C LEU A 482 11.89 -9.71 22.08
N ARG A 483 12.41 -10.39 21.04
CA ARG A 483 13.53 -11.34 21.12
C ARG A 483 13.27 -12.58 21.98
N HIS A 484 12.02 -12.91 22.27
CA HIS A 484 11.61 -14.15 22.94
C HIS A 484 11.42 -15.28 21.92
N LEU A 485 12.53 -15.74 21.32
CA LEU A 485 12.50 -16.64 20.15
C LEU A 485 11.89 -18.02 20.44
N ASP A 486 12.07 -18.57 21.64
CA ASP A 486 11.50 -19.87 22.02
C ASP A 486 9.98 -19.79 22.11
N ARG A 487 9.45 -18.73 22.74
CA ARG A 487 8.01 -18.51 22.83
C ARG A 487 7.38 -18.19 21.47
N ALA A 488 8.09 -17.47 20.61
CA ALA A 488 7.65 -17.28 19.23
C ALA A 488 7.58 -18.62 18.47
N GLN A 489 8.54 -19.52 18.70
CA GLN A 489 8.57 -20.84 18.09
C GLN A 489 7.39 -21.72 18.55
N GLU A 490 7.02 -21.67 19.83
CA GLU A 490 5.83 -22.37 20.34
C GLU A 490 4.56 -21.90 19.64
N PHE A 491 4.35 -20.58 19.54
CA PHE A 491 3.16 -20.04 18.89
C PHE A 491 3.08 -20.39 17.41
N ILE A 492 4.19 -20.40 16.68
CA ILE A 492 4.16 -20.74 15.25
C ILE A 492 3.93 -22.25 15.01
N ILE A 493 4.40 -23.10 15.92
CA ILE A 493 4.09 -24.54 15.89
C ILE A 493 2.59 -24.76 16.11
N GLU A 494 1.97 -24.05 17.07
CA GLU A 494 0.53 -24.11 17.28
C GLU A 494 -0.27 -23.55 16.09
N ALA A 495 0.20 -22.46 15.48
CA ALA A 495 -0.42 -21.91 14.27
C ALA A 495 -0.44 -22.94 13.13
N GLU A 496 0.66 -23.65 12.91
CA GLU A 496 0.77 -24.65 11.84
C GLU A 496 -0.08 -25.89 12.10
N LYS A 497 -0.22 -26.33 13.36
CA LYS A 497 -1.14 -27.41 13.73
C LYS A 497 -2.60 -27.06 13.41
N VAL A 498 -2.97 -25.78 13.57
CA VAL A 498 -4.32 -25.28 13.33
C VAL A 498 -4.57 -25.06 11.84
N GLU A 499 -3.65 -24.39 11.14
CA GLU A 499 -3.76 -24.06 9.71
C GLU A 499 -2.35 -24.06 9.07
N PRO A 500 -1.90 -25.16 8.45
CA PRO A 500 -0.61 -25.21 7.77
C PRO A 500 -0.66 -24.37 6.49
N ASN A 501 0.11 -23.30 6.46
CA ASN A 501 0.18 -22.38 5.32
C ASN A 501 1.60 -21.83 5.13
N ILE A 502 1.84 -21.17 4.00
CA ILE A 502 3.16 -20.60 3.67
C ILE A 502 3.66 -19.60 4.72
N ARG A 503 2.73 -18.85 5.33
CA ARG A 503 3.03 -17.83 6.33
C ARG A 503 3.62 -18.47 7.59
N CYS A 504 3.17 -19.67 7.98
CA CYS A 504 3.73 -20.39 9.10
C CYS A 504 5.18 -20.79 8.86
N VAL A 505 5.47 -21.37 7.70
CA VAL A 505 6.83 -21.77 7.31
C VAL A 505 7.76 -20.57 7.18
N PHE A 506 7.27 -19.46 6.62
CA PHE A 506 8.04 -18.22 6.51
C PHE A 506 8.38 -17.62 7.88
N LEU A 507 7.44 -17.64 8.83
CA LEU A 507 7.73 -17.17 10.21
C LEU A 507 8.71 -18.10 10.94
N LYS A 508 8.61 -19.42 10.77
CA LYS A 508 9.62 -20.37 11.25
C LYS A 508 11.01 -20.08 10.68
N PHE A 509 11.09 -19.83 9.38
CA PHE A 509 12.33 -19.42 8.72
C PHE A 509 12.90 -18.15 9.38
N LYS A 510 12.07 -17.11 9.62
CA LYS A 510 12.52 -15.89 10.29
C LYS A 510 13.01 -16.13 11.73
N ILE A 511 12.37 -17.04 12.48
CA ILE A 511 12.82 -17.39 13.84
C ILE A 511 14.18 -18.07 13.79
N LEU A 512 14.36 -19.11 12.95
CA LEU A 512 15.62 -19.84 12.80
C LEU A 512 16.77 -18.92 12.39
N LEU A 513 16.47 -17.98 11.48
CA LEU A 513 17.44 -16.97 11.05
C LEU A 513 17.86 -16.04 12.20
N GLN A 514 16.94 -15.64 13.07
CA GLN A 514 17.27 -14.85 14.27
C GLN A 514 17.98 -15.66 15.36
N LYS A 515 17.85 -16.99 15.35
CA LYS A 515 18.60 -17.93 16.19
C LYS A 515 20.00 -18.26 15.64
N GLU A 516 20.36 -17.73 14.47
CA GLU A 516 21.63 -18.03 13.77
C GLU A 516 21.76 -19.51 13.32
N GLU A 517 20.64 -20.22 13.17
CA GLU A 517 20.59 -21.61 12.70
C GLU A 517 20.46 -21.68 11.16
N GLU A 518 21.52 -21.32 10.44
CA GLU A 518 21.50 -21.15 8.98
C GLU A 518 21.09 -22.42 8.19
N ASP A 519 21.59 -23.59 8.59
CA ASP A 519 21.33 -24.85 7.87
C ASP A 519 19.87 -25.29 7.96
N GLU A 520 19.27 -25.19 9.14
CA GLU A 520 17.84 -25.47 9.32
C GLU A 520 16.98 -24.39 8.65
N ALA A 521 17.41 -23.12 8.65
CA ALA A 521 16.73 -22.06 7.90
C ALA A 521 16.69 -22.36 6.39
N ILE A 522 17.80 -22.81 5.80
CA ILE A 522 17.87 -23.20 4.38
C ILE A 522 16.96 -24.40 4.08
N LYS A 523 16.93 -25.39 4.98
CA LYS A 523 16.07 -26.56 4.86
C LYS A 523 14.58 -26.19 4.94
N VAL A 524 14.19 -25.34 5.88
CA VAL A 524 12.81 -24.81 5.98
C VAL A 524 12.45 -24.01 4.75
N MET A 525 13.36 -23.18 4.23
CA MET A 525 13.16 -22.47 2.97
C MET A 525 12.97 -23.42 1.78
N LYS A 526 13.65 -24.57 1.74
CA LYS A 526 13.40 -25.60 0.72
C LYS A 526 12.00 -26.21 0.86
N THR A 527 11.52 -26.46 2.08
CA THR A 527 10.16 -26.97 2.32
C THR A 527 9.08 -25.97 1.89
N MET A 528 9.36 -24.67 2.02
CA MET A 528 8.48 -23.57 1.60
C MET A 528 8.06 -23.66 0.13
N LEU A 529 8.93 -24.16 -0.75
CA LEU A 529 8.68 -24.33 -2.18
C LEU A 529 7.61 -25.38 -2.50
N GLY A 530 7.33 -26.30 -1.57
CA GLY A 530 6.36 -27.39 -1.73
C GLY A 530 4.93 -27.04 -1.34
N TYR A 531 4.69 -25.86 -0.77
CA TYR A 531 3.36 -25.42 -0.32
C TYR A 531 2.50 -24.95 -1.50
N VAL A 532 1.20 -25.23 -1.45
CA VAL A 532 0.24 -24.91 -2.53
C VAL A 532 0.08 -23.40 -2.72
N ASP A 533 0.17 -22.63 -1.63
CA ASP A 533 0.06 -21.17 -1.58
C ASP A 533 1.42 -20.44 -1.77
N PHE A 534 2.47 -21.15 -2.20
CA PHE A 534 3.79 -20.56 -2.43
C PHE A 534 3.79 -19.53 -3.56
N ASN A 535 4.31 -18.35 -3.25
CA ASN A 535 4.65 -17.28 -4.20
C ASN A 535 6.17 -17.04 -4.19
N PRO A 536 6.86 -16.96 -5.34
CA PRO A 536 8.27 -16.58 -5.43
C PRO A 536 8.68 -15.30 -4.65
N GLU A 537 7.75 -14.36 -4.41
CA GLU A 537 7.97 -13.19 -3.54
C GLU A 537 8.50 -13.55 -2.15
N PHE A 538 8.11 -14.70 -1.59
CA PHE A 538 8.62 -15.16 -0.29
C PHE A 538 10.12 -15.43 -0.31
N LEU A 539 10.71 -15.81 -1.45
CA LEU A 539 12.16 -15.95 -1.58
C LEU A 539 12.85 -14.59 -1.60
N THR A 540 12.28 -13.58 -2.27
CA THR A 540 12.79 -12.21 -2.22
C THR A 540 12.71 -11.64 -0.81
N LEU A 541 11.61 -11.86 -0.08
CA LEU A 541 11.50 -11.52 1.33
C LEU A 541 12.54 -12.27 2.18
N SER A 542 12.78 -13.55 1.91
CA SER A 542 13.79 -14.34 2.61
C SER A 542 15.20 -13.77 2.42
N VAL A 543 15.52 -13.26 1.22
CA VAL A 543 16.78 -12.53 0.97
C VAL A 543 16.87 -11.28 1.83
N HIS A 544 15.81 -10.45 1.89
CA HIS A 544 15.81 -9.23 2.71
C HIS A 544 15.99 -9.52 4.20
N GLU A 545 15.28 -10.53 4.73
CA GLU A 545 15.40 -10.96 6.12
C GLU A 545 16.81 -11.49 6.41
N ALA A 546 17.36 -12.34 5.53
CA ALA A 546 18.72 -12.88 5.65
C ALA A 546 19.78 -11.76 5.69
N MET A 547 19.64 -10.76 4.83
CA MET A 547 20.52 -9.58 4.81
C MET A 547 20.36 -8.72 6.07
N ALA A 548 19.14 -8.56 6.59
CA ALA A 548 18.90 -7.84 7.85
C ALA A 548 19.54 -8.55 9.06
N CYS A 549 19.57 -9.89 9.03
CA CYS A 549 20.25 -10.72 10.02
C CYS A 549 21.74 -10.96 9.72
N LYS A 550 22.31 -10.30 8.70
CA LYS A 550 23.71 -10.44 8.26
C LYS A 550 24.14 -11.86 7.86
N SER A 551 23.19 -12.73 7.54
CA SER A 551 23.44 -14.12 7.14
C SER A 551 23.53 -14.23 5.60
N VAL A 552 24.74 -14.05 5.07
CA VAL A 552 25.01 -14.04 3.62
C VAL A 552 24.73 -15.40 2.97
N ARG A 553 25.08 -16.50 3.67
CA ARG A 553 24.89 -17.87 3.18
C ARG A 553 23.42 -18.18 2.87
N VAL A 554 22.50 -17.80 3.77
CA VAL A 554 21.06 -17.98 3.57
C VAL A 554 20.54 -17.10 2.43
N ALA A 555 21.05 -15.87 2.28
CA ALA A 555 20.67 -15.00 1.17
C ALA A 555 21.11 -15.58 -0.19
N ILE A 556 22.32 -16.14 -0.27
CA ILE A 556 22.83 -16.86 -1.46
C ILE A 556 21.93 -18.06 -1.77
N ALA A 557 21.54 -18.86 -0.77
CA ALA A 557 20.65 -20.01 -0.95
C ALA A 557 19.26 -19.58 -1.46
N ALA A 558 18.68 -18.50 -0.91
CA ALA A 558 17.39 -17.97 -1.33
C ALA A 558 17.40 -17.49 -2.79
N LEU A 559 18.42 -16.73 -3.19
CA LEU A 559 18.62 -16.31 -4.58
C LEU A 559 18.86 -17.51 -5.51
N THR A 560 19.58 -18.54 -5.05
CA THR A 560 19.81 -19.77 -5.82
C THR A 560 18.51 -20.53 -6.07
N PHE A 561 17.65 -20.66 -5.06
CA PHE A 561 16.32 -21.25 -5.22
C PHE A 561 15.44 -20.42 -6.14
N LEU A 562 15.43 -19.09 -5.99
CA LEU A 562 14.67 -18.19 -6.86
C LEU A 562 15.13 -18.31 -8.32
N LEU A 563 16.44 -18.38 -8.55
CA LEU A 563 17.04 -18.59 -9.86
C LEU A 563 16.61 -19.94 -10.49
N GLY A 564 16.35 -20.95 -9.67
CA GLY A 564 15.80 -22.24 -10.11
C GLY A 564 14.38 -22.16 -10.70
N LEU A 565 13.59 -21.14 -10.33
CA LEU A 565 12.19 -21.00 -10.72
C LEU A 565 11.98 -20.33 -12.09
N TYR A 566 13.00 -19.68 -12.67
CA TYR A 566 12.89 -18.95 -13.95
C TYR A 566 12.57 -19.83 -15.16
N SER A 567 12.76 -21.15 -15.06
CA SER A 567 12.40 -22.12 -16.10
C SER A 567 10.88 -22.23 -16.31
N ALA A 568 10.05 -21.80 -15.35
CA ALA A 568 8.61 -22.03 -15.33
C ALA A 568 7.75 -20.98 -16.07
N ARG A 569 8.34 -19.93 -16.66
CA ARG A 569 7.65 -18.80 -17.35
C ARG A 569 6.51 -18.11 -16.57
N LYS A 570 6.45 -18.31 -15.25
CA LYS A 570 5.53 -17.58 -14.36
C LYS A 570 6.01 -16.13 -14.17
N PRO A 571 5.11 -15.17 -13.84
CA PRO A 571 5.53 -13.83 -13.45
C PRO A 571 6.46 -13.93 -12.24
N MET A 572 7.70 -13.41 -12.39
CA MET A 572 8.72 -13.41 -11.35
C MET A 572 8.81 -12.03 -10.70
N PRO A 573 9.13 -11.95 -9.39
CA PRO A 573 9.20 -10.68 -8.65
C PRO A 573 10.34 -9.78 -9.11
N MET A 574 11.35 -10.35 -9.77
CA MET A 574 12.52 -9.65 -10.30
C MET A 574 12.97 -10.28 -11.63
N THR A 575 13.80 -9.59 -12.40
CA THR A 575 14.35 -10.14 -13.65
C THR A 575 15.43 -11.18 -13.37
N GLU A 576 15.63 -12.14 -14.29
CA GLU A 576 16.67 -13.18 -14.14
C GLU A 576 18.07 -12.53 -13.99
N ALA A 577 18.33 -11.47 -14.76
CA ALA A 577 19.57 -10.68 -14.66
C ALA A 577 19.76 -10.05 -13.27
N ALA A 578 18.72 -9.46 -12.68
CA ALA A 578 18.82 -8.85 -11.36
C ALA A 578 19.11 -9.89 -10.25
N VAL A 579 18.59 -11.11 -10.39
CA VAL A 579 18.90 -12.23 -9.45
C VAL A 579 20.35 -12.63 -9.58
N LEU A 580 20.81 -12.87 -10.81
CA LEU A 580 22.20 -13.23 -11.10
C LEU A 580 23.17 -12.16 -10.61
N ARG A 581 22.88 -10.88 -10.86
CA ARG A 581 23.67 -9.74 -10.38
C ARG A 581 23.74 -9.72 -8.86
N SER A 582 22.59 -9.86 -8.18
CA SER A 582 22.53 -9.85 -6.72
C SER A 582 23.32 -11.01 -6.12
N LEU A 583 23.20 -12.20 -6.72
CA LEU A 583 23.89 -13.41 -6.29
C LEU A 583 25.42 -13.28 -6.45
N ILE A 584 25.90 -12.83 -7.62
CA ILE A 584 27.32 -12.56 -7.86
C ILE A 584 27.84 -11.49 -6.90
N THR A 585 27.06 -10.42 -6.64
CA THR A 585 27.46 -9.35 -5.72
C THR A 585 27.64 -9.86 -4.29
N LEU A 586 26.82 -10.81 -3.84
CA LEU A 586 26.98 -11.44 -2.52
C LEU A 586 28.20 -12.35 -2.49
N LEU A 587 28.38 -13.19 -3.52
CA LEU A 587 29.54 -14.08 -3.62
C LEU A 587 30.86 -13.30 -3.66
N LEU A 588 30.92 -12.16 -4.34
CA LEU A 588 32.11 -11.30 -4.36
C LEU A 588 32.57 -10.82 -2.96
N ARG A 589 31.71 -10.90 -1.93
CA ARG A 589 32.06 -10.59 -0.54
C ARG A 589 32.64 -11.78 0.22
N GLU A 590 32.41 -13.00 -0.28
CA GLU A 590 32.85 -14.25 0.33
C GLU A 590 34.16 -14.71 -0.32
N PRO A 591 35.24 -14.91 0.46
CA PRO A 591 36.48 -15.46 -0.07
C PRO A 591 36.29 -16.94 -0.49
N GLY A 592 36.92 -17.37 -1.58
CA GLY A 592 36.85 -18.76 -2.05
C GLY A 592 35.61 -19.08 -2.91
N SER A 593 34.82 -18.08 -3.30
CA SER A 593 33.59 -18.24 -4.09
C SER A 593 33.78 -18.10 -5.61
N GLU A 594 35.04 -18.09 -6.06
CA GLU A 594 35.44 -17.88 -7.46
C GLU A 594 34.70 -18.83 -8.43
N ALA A 595 34.57 -20.11 -8.03
CA ALA A 595 33.90 -21.13 -8.81
C ALA A 595 32.39 -20.87 -8.95
N GLU A 596 31.71 -20.45 -7.88
CA GLU A 596 30.30 -20.07 -7.95
C GLU A 596 30.07 -18.80 -8.77
N ILE A 597 30.93 -17.78 -8.63
CA ILE A 597 30.86 -16.56 -9.43
C ILE A 597 30.98 -16.90 -10.92
N LEU A 598 31.93 -17.79 -11.27
CA LEU A 598 32.10 -18.24 -12.64
C LEU A 598 30.89 -19.02 -13.15
N LYS A 599 30.33 -19.91 -12.32
CA LYS A 599 29.11 -20.67 -12.64
C LYS A 599 27.94 -19.75 -12.98
N TYR A 600 27.67 -18.73 -12.17
CA TYR A 600 26.54 -17.82 -12.40
C TYR A 600 26.79 -16.86 -13.56
N SER A 601 28.03 -16.40 -13.76
CA SER A 601 28.41 -15.62 -14.94
C SER A 601 28.26 -16.41 -16.24
N ARG A 602 28.65 -17.69 -16.27
CA ARG A 602 28.41 -18.60 -17.40
C ARG A 602 26.92 -18.81 -17.67
N ARG A 603 26.10 -18.92 -16.61
CA ARG A 603 24.65 -18.98 -16.77
C ARG A 603 24.11 -17.70 -17.41
N ALA A 604 24.56 -16.52 -17.00
CA ALA A 604 24.17 -15.27 -17.66
C ALA A 604 24.53 -15.25 -19.16
N LYS A 605 25.74 -15.71 -19.53
CA LYS A 605 26.17 -15.86 -20.94
C LYS A 605 25.26 -16.83 -21.70
N LEU A 606 24.99 -18.01 -21.13
CA LEU A 606 24.15 -19.03 -21.77
C LEU A 606 22.74 -18.50 -22.04
N ARG A 607 22.12 -17.88 -21.02
CA ARG A 607 20.78 -17.32 -21.16
C ARG A 607 20.78 -16.23 -22.23
N MET A 608 21.79 -15.34 -22.23
CA MET A 608 21.92 -14.28 -23.24
C MET A 608 21.92 -14.84 -24.67
N ALA A 609 22.59 -15.97 -24.90
CA ALA A 609 22.60 -16.65 -26.18
C ALA A 609 21.24 -17.30 -26.52
N GLU A 610 20.52 -17.86 -25.54
CA GLU A 610 19.22 -18.53 -25.75
C GLU A 610 18.05 -17.57 -26.01
N LEU A 611 17.98 -16.46 -25.27
CA LEU A 611 16.84 -15.54 -25.31
C LEU A 611 17.13 -14.22 -26.05
N GLY A 612 18.41 -13.91 -26.27
CA GLY A 612 18.87 -12.60 -26.72
C GLY A 612 19.13 -11.63 -25.56
N ALA A 613 20.05 -10.67 -25.77
CA ALA A 613 20.51 -9.74 -24.75
C ALA A 613 19.37 -8.85 -24.18
N GLU A 614 18.52 -8.31 -25.05
CA GLU A 614 17.41 -7.44 -24.60
C GLU A 614 16.38 -8.15 -23.74
N ALA A 615 16.16 -9.45 -23.98
CA ALA A 615 15.16 -10.23 -23.25
C ALA A 615 15.57 -10.50 -21.79
N ILE A 616 16.87 -10.55 -21.51
CA ILE A 616 17.39 -10.88 -20.18
C ILE A 616 17.79 -9.64 -19.41
N PHE A 617 18.55 -8.74 -20.05
CA PHE A 617 19.07 -7.54 -19.39
C PHE A 617 18.06 -6.39 -19.43
N GLY A 618 17.14 -6.39 -20.39
CA GLY A 618 16.15 -5.34 -20.62
C GLY A 618 16.43 -4.54 -21.89
N LYS A 619 15.51 -3.64 -22.25
CA LYS A 619 15.61 -2.80 -23.45
C LYS A 619 16.20 -1.43 -23.15
N GLY A 620 16.81 -0.82 -24.16
CA GLY A 620 17.33 0.55 -24.10
C GLY A 620 18.46 0.73 -23.09
N THR A 621 18.51 1.91 -22.45
CA THR A 621 19.60 2.31 -21.56
C THR A 621 19.69 1.48 -20.28
N VAL A 622 18.56 1.00 -19.76
CA VAL A 622 18.52 0.15 -18.55
C VAL A 622 19.16 -1.21 -18.84
N GLY A 623 18.80 -1.82 -19.97
CA GLY A 623 19.42 -3.08 -20.40
C GLY A 623 20.90 -2.97 -20.68
N LEU A 624 21.33 -1.86 -21.30
CA LEU A 624 22.74 -1.56 -21.53
C LEU A 624 23.52 -1.45 -20.21
N ARG A 625 22.98 -0.75 -19.20
CA ARG A 625 23.60 -0.63 -17.88
C ARG A 625 23.73 -1.98 -17.18
N GLU A 626 22.65 -2.77 -17.16
CA GLU A 626 22.66 -4.08 -16.51
C GLU A 626 23.71 -4.99 -17.16
N ARG A 627 23.81 -4.97 -18.49
CA ARG A 627 24.79 -5.77 -19.19
C ARG A 627 26.23 -5.28 -19.03
N ASN A 628 26.46 -3.97 -19.08
CA ASN A 628 27.77 -3.38 -18.78
C ASN A 628 28.23 -3.73 -17.36
N TRP A 629 27.30 -3.84 -16.41
CA TRP A 629 27.63 -4.31 -15.06
C TRP A 629 28.22 -5.73 -15.09
N PHE A 630 27.63 -6.67 -15.84
CA PHE A 630 28.19 -8.02 -15.98
C PHE A 630 29.56 -7.99 -16.66
N ALA A 631 29.72 -7.25 -17.76
CA ALA A 631 30.98 -7.16 -18.50
C ALA A 631 32.13 -6.62 -17.64
N VAL A 632 31.90 -5.49 -16.95
CA VAL A 632 32.88 -4.87 -16.05
C VAL A 632 33.15 -5.76 -14.84
N SER A 633 32.13 -6.44 -14.29
CA SER A 633 32.31 -7.34 -13.15
C SER A 633 33.19 -8.54 -13.52
N THR A 634 32.96 -9.17 -14.68
CA THR A 634 33.81 -10.27 -15.16
C THR A 634 35.22 -9.81 -15.51
N TRP A 635 35.37 -8.61 -16.09
CA TRP A 635 36.69 -8.02 -16.34
C TRP A 635 37.48 -7.78 -15.05
N ASN A 636 36.85 -7.15 -14.05
CA ASN A 636 37.47 -6.91 -12.75
C ASN A 636 37.81 -8.21 -12.03
N MET A 637 36.96 -9.23 -12.16
CA MET A 637 37.24 -10.54 -11.61
C MET A 637 38.44 -11.19 -12.30
N ALA A 638 38.54 -11.11 -13.63
CA ALA A 638 39.72 -11.60 -14.36
C ALA A 638 41.01 -10.92 -13.88
N LEU A 639 41.00 -9.60 -13.70
CA LEU A 639 42.14 -8.86 -13.16
C LEU A 639 42.48 -9.26 -11.72
N LYS A 640 41.48 -9.53 -10.88
CA LYS A 640 41.69 -10.06 -9.52
C LYS A 640 42.38 -11.43 -9.59
N MET A 641 41.86 -12.36 -10.40
CA MET A 641 42.43 -13.69 -10.57
C MET A 641 43.86 -13.65 -11.11
N ALA A 642 44.16 -12.71 -12.03
CA ALA A 642 45.52 -12.49 -12.53
C ALA A 642 46.50 -12.06 -11.43
N LYS A 643 46.06 -11.20 -10.50
CA LYS A 643 46.87 -10.74 -9.36
C LYS A 643 47.08 -11.84 -8.31
N GLU A 644 46.12 -12.74 -8.18
CA GLU A 644 46.16 -13.90 -7.27
C GLU A 644 46.81 -15.14 -7.91
N GLU A 645 47.38 -15.01 -9.11
CA GLU A 645 48.04 -16.07 -9.89
C GLU A 645 47.13 -17.27 -10.22
N MET A 646 45.81 -17.09 -10.14
CA MET A 646 44.79 -18.08 -10.53
C MET A 646 44.45 -17.97 -12.02
N TYR A 647 45.43 -18.28 -12.87
CA TYR A 647 45.33 -18.02 -14.31
C TYR A 647 44.23 -18.82 -15.04
N ASP A 648 43.86 -20.00 -14.54
CA ASP A 648 42.74 -20.79 -15.10
C ASP A 648 41.41 -20.03 -15.05
N TYR A 649 41.10 -19.44 -13.89
CA TYR A 649 39.92 -18.61 -13.72
C TYR A 649 40.04 -17.30 -14.51
N CYS A 650 41.25 -16.73 -14.57
CA CYS A 650 41.54 -15.50 -15.30
C CYS A 650 41.15 -15.60 -16.79
N THR A 651 41.57 -16.67 -17.48
CA THR A 651 41.21 -16.91 -18.88
C THR A 651 39.70 -16.96 -19.09
N GLU A 652 39.00 -17.71 -18.23
CA GLU A 652 37.54 -17.90 -18.33
C GLU A 652 36.77 -16.59 -18.10
N PHE A 653 37.19 -15.77 -17.12
CA PHE A 653 36.55 -14.48 -16.86
C PHE A 653 36.82 -13.46 -17.97
N PHE A 654 37.99 -13.47 -18.60
CA PHE A 654 38.27 -12.63 -19.76
C PHE A 654 37.45 -13.03 -21.00
N ASP A 655 37.23 -14.33 -21.24
CA ASP A 655 36.33 -14.80 -22.30
C ASP A 655 34.89 -14.32 -22.05
N LEU A 656 34.40 -14.47 -20.81
CA LEU A 656 33.07 -13.96 -20.43
C LEU A 656 32.96 -12.43 -20.62
N ALA A 657 33.99 -11.68 -20.23
CA ALA A 657 34.01 -10.23 -20.42
C ALA A 657 33.92 -9.87 -21.91
N ALA A 658 34.70 -10.54 -22.77
CA ALA A 658 34.66 -10.31 -24.22
C ALA A 658 33.25 -10.55 -24.80
N GLU A 659 32.56 -11.59 -24.35
CA GLU A 659 31.20 -11.93 -24.81
C GLU A 659 30.14 -10.93 -24.32
N PHE A 660 30.28 -10.44 -23.08
CA PHE A 660 29.39 -9.41 -22.56
C PHE A 660 29.66 -8.03 -23.13
N PHE A 661 30.88 -7.70 -23.59
CA PHE A 661 31.14 -6.45 -24.32
C PHE A 661 30.72 -6.55 -25.79
N SER A 662 30.94 -7.70 -26.46
CA SER A 662 30.72 -7.86 -27.91
C SER A 662 29.26 -7.74 -28.34
N SER A 663 28.32 -8.10 -27.47
CA SER A 663 26.90 -8.10 -27.83
C SER A 663 26.27 -6.68 -27.85
N VAL A 664 27.03 -5.59 -27.60
CA VAL A 664 26.47 -4.24 -27.28
C VAL A 664 26.09 -3.65 -28.62
N SER A 665 24.80 -3.44 -28.85
CA SER A 665 24.30 -2.88 -30.10
C SER A 665 24.62 -1.38 -30.15
N GLY A 666 25.75 -1.04 -30.76
CA GLY A 666 26.19 0.30 -31.09
C GLY A 666 27.59 0.25 -31.69
N GLU A 667 27.85 1.02 -32.74
CA GLU A 667 29.19 1.29 -33.27
C GLU A 667 29.97 2.16 -32.28
N ASP A 668 30.25 1.60 -31.10
CA ASP A 668 30.94 2.29 -30.01
C ASP A 668 32.36 1.71 -29.91
N ASP A 669 33.31 2.40 -30.54
CA ASP A 669 34.71 1.95 -30.71
C ASP A 669 35.37 1.55 -29.37
N ALA A 670 34.95 2.19 -28.27
CA ALA A 670 35.42 1.89 -26.92
C ALA A 670 35.12 0.44 -26.47
N ASN A 671 33.96 -0.12 -26.83
CA ASN A 671 33.62 -1.50 -26.51
C ASN A 671 34.45 -2.48 -27.35
N GLY A 672 34.75 -2.13 -28.60
CA GLY A 672 35.65 -2.90 -29.47
C GLY A 672 37.04 -3.05 -28.86
N ILE A 673 37.60 -1.96 -28.29
CA ILE A 673 38.89 -1.99 -27.58
C ILE A 673 38.84 -2.92 -26.37
N LEU A 674 37.77 -2.88 -25.57
CA LEU A 674 37.63 -3.74 -24.39
C LEU A 674 37.47 -5.21 -24.76
N VAL A 675 36.75 -5.53 -25.85
CA VAL A 675 36.69 -6.88 -26.40
C VAL A 675 38.09 -7.35 -26.83
N CYS A 676 38.83 -6.53 -27.59
CA CYS A 676 40.21 -6.82 -27.99
C CYS A 676 41.11 -7.11 -26.79
N LYS A 677 41.13 -6.19 -25.81
CA LYS A 677 41.93 -6.33 -24.59
C LYS A 677 41.57 -7.61 -23.84
N SER A 678 40.28 -7.92 -23.68
CA SER A 678 39.82 -9.14 -22.99
C SER A 678 40.32 -10.40 -23.69
N LEU A 679 40.16 -10.50 -25.01
CA LEU A 679 40.58 -11.68 -25.78
C LEU A 679 42.11 -11.88 -25.74
N ILE A 680 42.88 -10.80 -25.91
CA ILE A 680 44.35 -10.87 -25.89
C ILE A 680 44.84 -11.27 -24.50
N MET A 681 44.31 -10.65 -23.44
CA MET A 681 44.69 -10.95 -22.05
C MET A 681 44.26 -12.35 -21.62
N GLY A 682 43.10 -12.84 -22.09
CA GLY A 682 42.65 -14.21 -21.84
C GLY A 682 43.64 -15.25 -22.39
N VAL A 683 44.17 -15.03 -23.59
CA VAL A 683 45.20 -15.91 -24.18
C VAL A 683 46.56 -15.73 -23.52
N SER A 684 46.94 -14.52 -23.09
CA SER A 684 48.14 -14.33 -22.25
C SER A 684 48.04 -15.17 -20.97
N ALA A 685 46.88 -15.17 -20.30
CA ALA A 685 46.65 -15.97 -19.11
C ALA A 685 46.73 -17.49 -19.42
N MET A 686 46.26 -17.95 -20.59
CA MET A 686 46.42 -19.36 -21.01
C MET A 686 47.90 -19.77 -21.10
N PHE A 687 48.78 -18.90 -21.60
CA PHE A 687 50.21 -19.20 -21.64
C PHE A 687 50.82 -19.24 -20.24
N HIS A 688 50.37 -18.39 -19.32
CA HIS A 688 50.81 -18.46 -17.92
C HIS A 688 50.32 -19.74 -17.23
N VAL A 689 49.10 -20.22 -17.51
CA VAL A 689 48.62 -21.54 -17.05
C VAL A 689 49.58 -22.64 -17.49
N GLU A 690 49.93 -22.66 -18.77
CA GLU A 690 50.86 -23.64 -19.33
C GLU A 690 52.26 -23.56 -18.68
N GLU A 691 52.77 -22.35 -18.46
CA GLU A 691 54.09 -22.13 -17.84
C GLU A 691 54.13 -22.61 -16.38
N VAL A 692 53.08 -22.32 -15.61
CA VAL A 692 52.94 -22.73 -14.20
C VAL A 692 52.75 -24.24 -14.09
N ASN A 693 51.84 -24.82 -14.89
CA ASN A 693 51.51 -26.23 -14.83
C ASN A 693 52.56 -27.12 -15.51
N LYS A 694 53.42 -26.55 -16.36
CA LYS A 694 54.41 -27.26 -17.20
C LYS A 694 53.78 -28.32 -18.11
N THR A 695 52.48 -28.19 -18.38
CA THR A 695 51.71 -29.06 -19.26
C THR A 695 51.40 -28.33 -20.54
N PRO A 696 51.65 -28.93 -21.72
CA PRO A 696 51.33 -28.28 -22.98
C PRO A 696 49.82 -28.01 -23.09
N LEU A 697 49.46 -26.90 -23.74
CA LEU A 697 48.07 -26.59 -24.09
C LEU A 697 47.42 -27.74 -24.86
N SER A 698 46.16 -28.04 -24.53
CA SER A 698 45.37 -29.03 -25.26
C SER A 698 45.00 -28.55 -26.66
N ASP A 699 44.71 -29.47 -27.59
CA ASP A 699 44.23 -29.10 -28.94
C ASP A 699 42.97 -28.23 -28.90
N SER A 700 42.08 -28.48 -27.93
CA SER A 700 40.90 -27.64 -27.70
C SER A 700 41.25 -26.22 -27.24
N ASP A 701 42.25 -26.08 -26.37
CA ASP A 701 42.73 -24.78 -25.89
C ASP A 701 43.43 -24.01 -27.01
N LEU A 702 44.26 -24.68 -27.80
CA LEU A 702 44.91 -24.06 -28.96
C LEU A 702 43.88 -23.53 -29.96
N LYS A 703 42.88 -24.35 -30.31
CA LYS A 703 41.79 -23.92 -31.19
C LYS A 703 41.02 -22.73 -30.61
N ARG A 704 40.68 -22.78 -29.32
CA ARG A 704 40.01 -21.69 -28.60
C ARG A 704 40.85 -20.39 -28.65
N GLY A 705 42.14 -20.47 -28.35
CA GLY A 705 43.05 -19.32 -28.39
C GLY A 705 43.16 -18.71 -29.78
N VAL A 706 43.25 -19.54 -30.83
CA VAL A 706 43.28 -19.07 -32.23
C VAL A 706 41.99 -18.35 -32.60
N GLU A 707 40.83 -18.88 -32.20
CA GLU A 707 39.53 -18.24 -32.42
C GLU A 707 39.44 -16.88 -31.69
N MET A 708 39.88 -16.82 -30.43
CA MET A 708 39.90 -15.59 -29.62
C MET A 708 40.77 -14.52 -30.29
N LEU A 709 42.02 -14.83 -30.64
CA LEU A 709 42.90 -13.84 -31.25
C LEU A 709 42.53 -13.51 -32.70
N SER A 710 41.90 -14.43 -33.44
CA SER A 710 41.36 -14.13 -34.77
C SER A 710 40.22 -13.12 -34.68
N LYS A 711 39.35 -13.24 -33.67
CA LYS A 711 38.30 -12.24 -33.39
C LYS A 711 38.93 -10.89 -33.00
N ALA A 712 39.91 -10.88 -32.11
CA ALA A 712 40.63 -9.65 -31.73
C ALA A 712 41.32 -9.00 -32.94
N GLY A 713 41.92 -9.81 -33.83
CA GLY A 713 42.57 -9.37 -35.06
C GLY A 713 41.66 -8.62 -36.03
N LYS A 714 40.37 -8.95 -36.07
CA LYS A 714 39.37 -8.24 -36.90
C LYS A 714 39.00 -6.87 -36.33
N LEU A 715 39.10 -6.72 -35.01
CA LEU A 715 38.72 -5.51 -34.29
C LEU A 715 39.88 -4.51 -34.17
N LEU A 716 41.13 -5.00 -34.12
CA LEU A 716 42.34 -4.18 -34.06
C LEU A 716 42.44 -3.08 -35.14
N PRO A 717 42.14 -3.33 -36.44
CA PRO A 717 42.15 -2.31 -37.48
C PRO A 717 41.08 -1.22 -37.30
N LEU A 718 39.93 -1.60 -36.72
CA LEU A 718 38.78 -0.70 -36.49
C LEU A 718 39.02 0.22 -35.29
N THR A 719 39.79 -0.22 -34.30
CA THR A 719 40.14 0.56 -33.10
C THR A 719 41.30 1.54 -33.31
N LEU A 720 41.92 1.57 -34.50
CA LEU A 720 43.16 2.30 -34.80
C LEU A 720 43.04 3.56 -35.71
N PRO A 721 41.86 4.16 -35.99
CA PRO A 721 41.83 5.53 -36.47
C PRO A 721 41.07 6.49 -35.53
N TRP A 722 41.81 7.49 -35.02
CA TRP A 722 41.34 8.75 -34.41
C TRP A 722 41.02 8.74 -32.90
N ALA A 723 42.03 8.92 -32.05
CA ALA A 723 41.85 9.49 -30.70
C ALA A 723 42.54 10.87 -30.61
N PRO A 724 41.86 11.92 -30.12
CA PRO A 724 42.44 13.25 -29.98
C PRO A 724 43.39 13.31 -28.78
N VAL A 725 44.71 13.43 -29.05
CA VAL A 725 45.80 14.05 -28.25
C VAL A 725 45.93 13.68 -26.75
N THR A 726 45.07 12.83 -26.18
CA THR A 726 44.94 12.62 -24.72
C THR A 726 45.04 11.16 -24.28
N SER A 727 45.01 10.18 -25.18
CA SER A 727 45.36 8.79 -24.86
C SER A 727 46.86 8.55 -25.07
N ASP A 728 47.50 7.90 -24.10
CA ASP A 728 48.93 7.66 -24.09
C ASP A 728 49.31 6.70 -25.24
N PRO A 729 50.04 7.14 -26.29
CA PRO A 729 50.35 6.33 -27.48
C PRO A 729 51.11 5.02 -27.17
N LEU A 730 51.64 4.91 -25.96
CA LEU A 730 52.39 3.78 -25.46
C LEU A 730 51.50 2.54 -25.19
N GLU A 731 50.25 2.72 -24.75
CA GLU A 731 49.36 1.60 -24.43
C GLU A 731 48.85 0.88 -25.70
N ASP A 732 48.51 1.63 -26.75
CA ASP A 732 47.97 1.07 -28.01
C ASP A 732 49.04 0.29 -28.79
N ASN A 733 50.30 0.75 -28.72
CA ASN A 733 51.45 0.07 -29.32
C ASN A 733 51.74 -1.28 -28.66
N ASN A 734 51.49 -1.38 -27.36
CA ASN A 734 51.70 -2.61 -26.59
C ASN A 734 50.60 -3.66 -26.87
N LEU A 735 49.36 -3.24 -27.17
CA LEU A 735 48.26 -4.17 -27.42
C LEU A 735 48.44 -4.97 -28.72
N LEU A 736 48.83 -4.30 -29.82
CA LEU A 736 49.09 -4.97 -31.10
C LEU A 736 50.32 -5.89 -31.02
N PHE A 737 51.33 -5.49 -30.25
CA PHE A 737 52.49 -6.34 -29.96
C PHE A 737 52.08 -7.61 -29.19
N LEU A 738 51.30 -7.47 -28.11
CA LEU A 738 50.81 -8.61 -27.32
C LEU A 738 49.96 -9.55 -28.17
N HIS A 739 49.06 -9.02 -29.00
CA HIS A 739 48.29 -9.82 -29.96
C HIS A 739 49.21 -10.63 -30.88
N THR A 740 50.15 -9.96 -31.54
CA THR A 740 51.08 -10.58 -32.50
C THR A 740 51.95 -11.65 -31.83
N SER A 741 52.49 -11.34 -30.65
CA SER A 741 53.32 -12.25 -29.86
C SER A 741 52.54 -13.50 -29.43
N ASN A 742 51.33 -13.32 -28.90
CA ASN A 742 50.49 -14.43 -28.48
C ASN A 742 50.04 -15.29 -29.67
N PHE A 743 49.69 -14.66 -30.80
CA PHE A 743 49.29 -15.38 -32.01
C PHE A 743 50.46 -16.16 -32.60
N TYR A 744 51.66 -15.58 -32.62
CA TYR A 744 52.88 -16.27 -33.03
C TYR A 744 53.15 -17.50 -32.15
N ARG A 745 53.04 -17.34 -30.82
CA ARG A 745 53.20 -18.45 -29.87
C ARG A 745 52.16 -19.55 -30.03
N LEU A 746 50.91 -19.22 -30.35
CA LEU A 746 49.90 -20.27 -30.65
C LEU A 746 50.26 -21.03 -31.92
N LEU A 747 50.62 -20.31 -32.99
CA LEU A 747 51.01 -20.93 -34.25
C LEU A 747 52.28 -21.78 -34.13
N SER A 748 53.20 -21.46 -33.20
CA SER A 748 54.41 -22.27 -32.98
C SER A 748 54.14 -23.58 -32.25
N ARG A 749 52.96 -23.74 -31.64
CA ARG A 749 52.50 -25.02 -31.07
C ARG A 749 51.75 -25.88 -32.07
N MET A 750 51.46 -25.35 -33.25
CA MET A 750 50.90 -26.10 -34.36
C MET A 750 52.02 -26.70 -35.22
N ASP A 751 51.69 -27.70 -36.04
CA ASP A 751 52.65 -28.32 -36.96
C ASP A 751 53.33 -27.29 -37.88
N THR A 752 54.49 -27.66 -38.43
CA THR A 752 55.32 -26.82 -39.33
C THR A 752 54.56 -26.24 -40.54
N SER A 753 53.37 -26.76 -40.85
CA SER A 753 52.41 -26.15 -41.78
C SER A 753 52.00 -24.70 -41.44
N ALA A 754 52.15 -24.28 -40.17
CA ALA A 754 51.81 -22.92 -39.73
C ALA A 754 52.94 -21.89 -39.97
N HIS A 755 54.14 -22.32 -40.36
CA HIS A 755 55.28 -21.41 -40.59
C HIS A 755 55.03 -20.28 -41.61
N PRO A 756 54.33 -20.51 -42.75
CA PRO A 756 53.99 -19.42 -43.66
C PRO A 756 53.03 -18.40 -43.03
N GLN A 757 52.10 -18.85 -42.18
CA GLN A 757 51.16 -17.98 -41.47
C GLN A 757 51.88 -17.13 -40.41
N GLN A 758 52.84 -17.71 -39.70
CA GLN A 758 53.71 -16.97 -38.77
C GLN A 758 54.48 -15.85 -39.47
N LEU A 759 55.09 -16.15 -40.62
CA LEU A 759 55.84 -15.17 -41.39
C LEU A 759 54.92 -14.04 -41.90
N GLN A 760 53.72 -14.37 -42.38
CA GLN A 760 52.76 -13.37 -42.82
C GLN A 760 52.29 -12.47 -41.68
N LEU A 761 51.96 -13.05 -40.52
CA LEU A 761 51.56 -12.31 -39.33
C LEU A 761 52.61 -11.28 -38.93
N VAL A 762 53.87 -11.72 -38.84
CA VAL A 762 54.99 -10.89 -38.41
C VAL A 762 55.32 -9.81 -39.44
N LYS A 763 55.24 -10.11 -40.75
CA LYS A 763 55.39 -9.11 -41.82
C LYS A 763 54.32 -8.02 -41.73
N ASN A 764 53.07 -8.40 -41.47
CA ASN A 764 51.97 -7.46 -41.28
C ASN A 764 52.22 -6.55 -40.06
N PHE A 765 52.71 -7.11 -38.96
CA PHE A 765 53.07 -6.33 -37.78
C PHE A 765 54.24 -5.37 -38.04
N ALA A 766 55.31 -5.84 -38.70
CA ALA A 766 56.47 -5.02 -39.04
C ALA A 766 56.11 -3.85 -39.99
N ALA A 767 55.10 -4.02 -40.83
CA ALA A 767 54.57 -2.96 -41.70
C ALA A 767 53.64 -1.96 -40.97
N SER A 768 53.26 -2.24 -39.73
CA SER A 768 52.33 -1.39 -38.96
C SER A 768 53.05 -0.20 -38.31
N LYS A 769 52.32 0.92 -38.14
CA LYS A 769 52.83 2.13 -37.49
C LYS A 769 53.10 1.98 -35.99
N ALA A 770 52.51 0.97 -35.35
CA ALA A 770 52.67 0.67 -33.93
C ALA A 770 53.92 -0.17 -33.61
N CYS A 771 54.61 -0.66 -34.64
CA CYS A 771 55.80 -1.48 -34.50
C CYS A 771 57.02 -0.64 -34.15
N THR A 772 57.70 -0.97 -33.05
CA THR A 772 58.97 -0.36 -32.66
C THR A 772 60.13 -1.33 -32.91
N PRO A 773 61.37 -0.85 -33.08
CA PRO A 773 62.52 -1.74 -33.17
C PRO A 773 62.66 -2.68 -31.96
N GLY A 774 62.30 -2.22 -30.75
CA GLY A 774 62.29 -3.06 -29.55
C GLY A 774 61.27 -4.21 -29.63
N HIS A 775 60.09 -3.97 -30.18
CA HIS A 775 59.08 -5.02 -30.40
C HIS A 775 59.59 -6.09 -31.38
N LEU A 776 60.25 -5.68 -32.47
CA LEU A 776 60.83 -6.60 -33.45
C LEU A 776 61.97 -7.44 -32.87
N LEU A 777 62.85 -6.82 -32.08
CA LEU A 777 63.88 -7.54 -31.34
C LEU A 777 63.26 -8.58 -30.42
N LYS A 778 62.24 -8.22 -29.64
CA LYS A 778 61.62 -9.14 -28.69
C LYS A 778 60.91 -10.31 -29.36
N LEU A 779 60.20 -10.07 -30.48
CA LEU A 779 59.64 -11.15 -31.29
C LEU A 779 60.73 -12.00 -31.93
N GLY A 780 61.85 -11.38 -32.36
CA GLY A 780 63.00 -12.09 -32.92
C GLY A 780 63.66 -13.02 -31.91
N GLU A 781 63.77 -12.59 -30.66
CA GLU A 781 64.17 -13.43 -29.52
C GLU A 781 63.21 -14.62 -29.37
N ILE A 782 61.90 -14.36 -29.26
CA ILE A 782 60.89 -15.43 -29.15
C ILE A 782 60.94 -16.40 -30.33
N ALA A 783 61.13 -15.92 -31.55
CA ALA A 783 61.19 -16.77 -32.75
C ALA A 783 62.47 -17.61 -32.82
N SER A 784 63.55 -17.12 -32.21
CA SER A 784 64.85 -17.81 -32.12
C SER A 784 64.94 -18.80 -30.96
N GLU A 785 63.98 -18.77 -30.04
CA GLU A 785 63.95 -19.55 -28.81
C GLU A 785 62.75 -20.53 -28.85
N GLY A 786 62.97 -21.84 -28.70
CA GLY A 786 61.89 -22.83 -28.69
C GLY A 786 62.33 -24.23 -29.08
N THR A 787 61.41 -25.19 -28.97
CA THR A 787 61.64 -26.60 -29.36
C THR A 787 61.69 -26.79 -30.87
N GLN A 788 60.97 -25.95 -31.64
CA GLN A 788 61.01 -25.88 -33.11
C GLN A 788 61.05 -24.41 -33.57
N PRO A 789 62.22 -23.75 -33.53
CA PRO A 789 62.34 -22.34 -33.89
C PRO A 789 62.17 -22.13 -35.40
N ASN A 790 61.40 -21.10 -35.79
CA ASN A 790 61.28 -20.69 -37.19
C ASN A 790 62.39 -19.69 -37.52
N LEU A 791 63.54 -20.22 -37.92
CA LEU A 791 64.77 -19.45 -38.19
C LEU A 791 64.55 -18.36 -39.25
N GLN A 792 63.68 -18.59 -40.25
CA GLN A 792 63.37 -17.60 -41.29
C GLN A 792 62.62 -16.39 -40.71
N VAL A 793 61.69 -16.61 -39.78
CA VAL A 793 60.97 -15.53 -39.11
C VAL A 793 61.90 -14.77 -38.16
N ALA A 794 62.73 -15.47 -37.40
CA ALA A 794 63.71 -14.86 -36.51
C ALA A 794 64.70 -13.96 -37.27
N GLU A 795 65.25 -14.46 -38.39
CA GLU A 795 66.15 -13.69 -39.25
C GLU A 795 65.48 -12.43 -39.83
N PHE A 796 64.25 -12.56 -40.34
CA PHE A 796 63.46 -11.43 -40.84
C PHE A 796 63.25 -10.36 -39.76
N LEU A 797 62.82 -10.76 -38.55
CA LEU A 797 62.55 -9.87 -37.43
C LEU A 797 63.78 -9.10 -36.97
N LEU A 798 64.92 -9.77 -36.86
CA LEU A 798 66.17 -9.15 -36.41
C LEU A 798 66.72 -8.19 -37.48
N LYS A 799 66.67 -8.57 -38.76
CA LYS A 799 67.03 -7.67 -39.87
C LYS A 799 66.10 -6.45 -39.95
N ALA A 800 64.79 -6.66 -39.78
CA ALA A 800 63.82 -5.58 -39.71
C ALA A 800 64.08 -4.67 -38.50
N SER A 801 64.36 -5.22 -37.31
CA SER A 801 64.71 -4.47 -36.11
C SER A 801 65.91 -3.55 -36.34
N ILE A 802 66.99 -4.07 -36.94
CA ILE A 802 68.20 -3.29 -37.26
C ILE A 802 67.85 -2.17 -38.25
N THR A 803 67.14 -2.51 -39.34
CA THR A 803 66.81 -1.56 -40.41
C THR A 803 65.91 -0.43 -39.90
N THR A 804 64.87 -0.75 -39.13
CA THR A 804 63.94 0.23 -38.55
C THR A 804 64.62 1.06 -37.45
N ALA A 805 65.51 0.49 -36.64
CA ALA A 805 66.28 1.25 -35.66
C ALA A 805 67.24 2.25 -36.30
N LEU A 806 67.92 1.85 -37.39
CA LEU A 806 68.83 2.72 -38.14
C LEU A 806 68.09 3.84 -38.89
N ALA A 807 66.88 3.57 -39.37
CA ALA A 807 66.03 4.56 -40.04
C ALA A 807 65.36 5.56 -39.07
N SER A 808 65.52 5.38 -37.75
CA SER A 808 64.97 6.27 -36.73
C SER A 808 65.73 7.60 -36.66
N HIS A 809 65.04 8.69 -36.32
CA HIS A 809 65.65 10.00 -36.06
C HIS A 809 66.61 9.98 -34.85
N SER A 810 66.46 8.99 -33.98
CA SER A 810 67.39 8.68 -32.88
C SER A 810 67.65 7.16 -32.83
N PRO A 811 68.71 6.66 -33.50
CA PRO A 811 69.02 5.24 -33.51
C PRO A 811 69.42 4.73 -32.12
N SER A 812 68.75 3.68 -31.64
CA SER A 812 69.13 3.01 -30.39
C SER A 812 70.16 1.92 -30.67
N TYR A 813 71.45 2.24 -30.50
CA TYR A 813 72.53 1.30 -30.71
C TYR A 813 72.54 0.13 -29.71
N GLY A 814 71.84 0.25 -28.57
CA GLY A 814 71.55 -0.86 -27.67
C GLY A 814 70.67 -1.94 -28.33
N ILE A 815 69.58 -1.53 -28.99
CA ILE A 815 68.69 -2.46 -29.71
C ILE A 815 69.39 -3.04 -30.94
N ILE A 816 70.13 -2.21 -31.68
CA ILE A 816 70.86 -2.63 -32.89
C ILE A 816 71.92 -3.67 -32.55
N SER A 817 72.73 -3.43 -31.52
CA SER A 817 73.79 -4.36 -31.09
C SER A 817 73.21 -5.69 -30.58
N ALA A 818 72.15 -5.65 -29.76
CA ALA A 818 71.46 -6.85 -29.30
C ALA A 818 70.88 -7.67 -30.48
N ALA A 819 70.24 -7.00 -31.45
CA ALA A 819 69.71 -7.64 -32.65
C ALA A 819 70.82 -8.27 -33.52
N LEU A 820 71.94 -7.55 -33.72
CA LEU A 820 73.10 -8.04 -34.45
C LEU A 820 73.71 -9.27 -33.78
N ARG A 821 73.91 -9.23 -32.46
CA ARG A 821 74.41 -10.38 -31.69
C ARG A 821 73.52 -11.60 -31.89
N ARG A 822 72.20 -11.42 -31.81
CA ARG A 822 71.26 -12.53 -32.01
C ARG A 822 71.27 -13.06 -33.43
N LEU A 823 71.40 -12.17 -34.43
CA LEU A 823 71.50 -12.53 -35.84
C LEU A 823 72.79 -13.30 -36.13
N VAL A 824 73.92 -12.92 -35.52
CA VAL A 824 75.19 -13.67 -35.58
C VAL A 824 75.02 -15.08 -35.02
N CYS A 825 74.39 -15.21 -33.85
CA CYS A 825 74.13 -16.52 -33.24
C CYS A 825 73.27 -17.41 -34.14
N LEU A 826 72.21 -16.85 -34.77
CA LEU A 826 71.34 -17.57 -35.69
C LEU A 826 72.05 -18.02 -36.97
N ALA A 827 72.81 -17.12 -37.61
CA ALA A 827 73.59 -17.44 -38.79
C ALA A 827 74.61 -18.57 -38.49
N GLY A 828 75.19 -18.59 -37.28
CA GLY A 828 76.09 -19.65 -36.85
C GLY A 828 75.42 -21.03 -36.71
N ILE A 829 74.12 -21.08 -36.40
CA ILE A 829 73.34 -22.33 -36.35
C ILE A 829 73.01 -22.81 -37.77
N GLN A 830 72.75 -21.90 -38.70
CA GLN A 830 72.51 -22.23 -40.10
C GLN A 830 73.77 -22.76 -40.80
N ASP A 831 74.96 -22.23 -40.49
CA ASP A 831 76.24 -22.71 -41.05
C ASP A 831 76.58 -24.15 -40.61
N LEU A 832 76.14 -24.58 -39.42
CA LEU A 832 76.29 -25.97 -38.94
C LEU A 832 75.47 -26.98 -39.75
N SER A 833 74.46 -26.53 -40.51
CA SER A 833 73.59 -27.39 -41.33
C SER A 833 74.20 -27.81 -42.68
N GLY A 834 75.48 -27.48 -42.93
CA GLY A 834 76.24 -27.94 -44.09
C GLY A 834 76.26 -26.97 -45.28
N SER A 835 75.79 -25.73 -45.09
CA SER A 835 75.90 -24.66 -46.07
C SER A 835 77.28 -23.98 -45.92
N MET A 836 78.10 -23.99 -46.98
CA MET A 836 79.35 -23.21 -47.08
C MET A 836 79.04 -21.72 -47.26
N SER A 837 78.22 -21.13 -46.39
CA SER A 837 77.79 -19.74 -46.49
C SER A 837 78.68 -18.83 -45.64
N ASP A 838 79.04 -17.67 -46.18
CA ASP A 838 79.70 -16.58 -45.46
C ASP A 838 78.70 -15.76 -44.60
N ALA A 839 77.48 -16.26 -44.35
CA ALA A 839 76.38 -15.53 -43.72
C ALA A 839 76.76 -14.90 -42.37
N VAL A 840 77.51 -15.61 -41.52
CA VAL A 840 78.00 -15.02 -40.25
C VAL A 840 78.97 -13.88 -40.51
N TYR A 841 79.85 -14.02 -41.50
CA TYR A 841 80.78 -12.95 -41.86
C TYR A 841 80.06 -11.72 -42.40
N ASP A 842 78.99 -11.90 -43.19
CA ASP A 842 78.18 -10.80 -43.73
C ASP A 842 77.52 -9.98 -42.61
N VAL A 843 77.01 -10.64 -41.56
CA VAL A 843 76.46 -9.94 -40.38
C VAL A 843 77.55 -9.17 -39.63
N PHE A 844 78.77 -9.72 -39.55
CA PHE A 844 79.93 -9.01 -38.98
C PHE A 844 80.35 -7.81 -39.82
N GLN A 845 80.31 -7.94 -41.15
CA GLN A 845 80.57 -6.82 -42.06
C GLN A 845 79.51 -5.72 -41.92
N GLN A 846 78.24 -6.10 -41.76
CA GLN A 846 77.16 -5.16 -41.46
C GLN A 846 77.39 -4.45 -40.12
N ALA A 847 77.76 -5.19 -39.07
CA ALA A 847 78.10 -4.62 -37.76
C ALA A 847 79.28 -3.64 -37.85
N TYR A 848 80.34 -4.01 -38.58
CA TYR A 848 81.49 -3.15 -38.83
C TYR A 848 81.09 -1.86 -39.57
N GLN A 849 80.29 -1.95 -40.63
CA GLN A 849 79.80 -0.78 -41.36
C GLN A 849 79.00 0.19 -40.47
N ILE A 850 78.20 -0.34 -39.54
CA ILE A 850 77.47 0.48 -38.58
C ILE A 850 78.44 1.18 -37.62
N VAL A 851 79.44 0.47 -37.08
CA VAL A 851 80.41 1.00 -36.10
C VAL A 851 81.33 2.08 -36.70
N VAL A 852 81.78 1.90 -37.95
CA VAL A 852 82.71 2.84 -38.62
C VAL A 852 82.15 4.27 -38.71
N GLY A 853 80.83 4.42 -38.77
CA GLY A 853 80.15 5.72 -38.89
C GLY A 853 79.85 6.44 -37.57
N LEU A 854 80.21 5.88 -36.41
CA LEU A 854 79.79 6.37 -35.09
C LEU A 854 80.92 7.08 -34.34
N ARG A 855 80.55 7.97 -33.41
CA ARG A 855 81.51 8.56 -32.47
C ARG A 855 81.81 7.61 -31.32
N ASP A 856 83.00 7.76 -30.73
CA ASP A 856 83.42 6.98 -29.57
C ASP A 856 82.37 7.08 -28.44
N GLY A 857 81.88 5.92 -27.97
CA GLY A 857 80.87 5.81 -26.91
C GLY A 857 79.40 5.73 -27.36
N GLU A 858 79.08 5.93 -28.65
CA GLU A 858 77.70 5.80 -29.15
C GLU A 858 77.27 4.33 -29.32
N TYR A 859 78.21 3.42 -29.64
CA TYR A 859 77.97 1.98 -29.70
C TYR A 859 78.27 1.31 -28.35
N PRO A 860 77.43 0.34 -27.88
CA PRO A 860 77.67 -0.32 -26.60
C PRO A 860 79.02 -1.05 -26.56
N PHE A 861 79.89 -0.64 -25.62
CA PHE A 861 81.25 -1.13 -25.52
C PHE A 861 81.35 -2.66 -25.36
N GLU A 862 80.55 -3.25 -24.46
CA GLU A 862 80.58 -4.70 -24.21
C GLU A 862 80.19 -5.51 -25.46
N GLU A 863 79.30 -4.99 -26.29
CA GLU A 863 78.91 -5.62 -27.56
C GLU A 863 80.00 -5.46 -28.63
N GLY A 864 80.65 -4.30 -28.69
CA GLY A 864 81.80 -4.07 -29.57
C GLY A 864 82.98 -4.99 -29.24
N LYS A 865 83.29 -5.12 -27.95
CA LYS A 865 84.28 -6.06 -27.42
C LYS A 865 83.88 -7.51 -27.73
N TRP A 866 82.61 -7.87 -27.56
CA TRP A 866 82.12 -9.21 -27.90
C TRP A 866 82.30 -9.52 -29.39
N LEU A 867 81.99 -8.59 -30.30
CA LEU A 867 82.21 -8.76 -31.74
C LEU A 867 83.70 -8.98 -32.03
N ALA A 868 84.57 -8.07 -31.59
CA ALA A 868 86.01 -8.15 -31.86
C ALA A 868 86.63 -9.47 -31.33
N THR A 869 86.32 -9.85 -30.09
CA THR A 869 86.81 -11.09 -29.49
C THR A 869 86.23 -12.34 -30.16
N THR A 870 84.96 -12.33 -30.55
CA THR A 870 84.32 -13.44 -31.26
C THR A 870 84.90 -13.64 -32.67
N ALA A 871 85.16 -12.55 -33.40
CA ALA A 871 85.85 -12.60 -34.68
C ALA A 871 87.27 -13.17 -34.54
N TRP A 872 88.02 -12.73 -33.51
CA TRP A 872 89.37 -13.24 -33.22
C TRP A 872 89.34 -14.75 -32.88
N ASN A 873 88.36 -15.18 -32.08
CA ASN A 873 88.18 -16.59 -31.73
C ASN A 873 87.81 -17.45 -32.95
N LYS A 874 86.94 -16.96 -33.84
CA LYS A 874 86.64 -17.64 -35.12
C LYS A 874 87.88 -17.77 -35.99
N ALA A 875 88.72 -16.74 -36.03
CA ALA A 875 89.98 -16.76 -36.77
C ALA A 875 90.96 -17.80 -36.20
N ASN A 876 91.08 -17.88 -34.86
CA ASN A 876 91.89 -18.88 -34.19
C ASN A 876 91.39 -20.31 -34.44
N LEU A 877 90.07 -20.53 -34.46
CA LEU A 877 89.50 -21.83 -34.79
C LEU A 877 89.81 -22.22 -36.25
N ALA A 878 89.58 -21.32 -37.21
CA ALA A 878 89.91 -21.55 -38.62
C ALA A 878 91.42 -21.83 -38.82
N SER A 879 92.28 -21.13 -38.07
CA SER A 879 93.73 -21.37 -38.06
C SER A 879 94.07 -22.79 -37.57
N ARG A 880 93.45 -23.26 -36.48
CA ARG A 880 93.63 -24.64 -35.97
C ARG A 880 93.12 -25.69 -36.94
N LEU A 881 92.05 -25.39 -37.69
CA LEU A 881 91.48 -26.24 -38.74
C LEU A 881 92.23 -26.14 -40.08
N ARG A 882 93.38 -25.44 -40.13
CA ARG A 882 94.22 -25.22 -41.33
C ARG A 882 93.53 -24.49 -42.49
N GLN A 883 92.48 -23.73 -42.21
CA GLN A 883 91.79 -22.88 -43.18
C GLN A 883 92.42 -21.49 -43.20
N GLY A 884 93.61 -21.38 -43.80
CA GLY A 884 94.44 -20.16 -43.76
C GLY A 884 93.75 -18.91 -44.34
N SER A 885 93.02 -19.05 -45.45
CA SER A 885 92.28 -17.95 -46.10
C SER A 885 91.15 -17.40 -45.20
N VAL A 886 90.35 -18.30 -44.61
CA VAL A 886 89.26 -17.97 -43.69
C VAL A 886 89.80 -17.35 -42.40
N ALA A 887 90.89 -17.91 -41.85
CA ALA A 887 91.56 -17.35 -40.68
C ALA A 887 92.08 -15.92 -40.94
N ARG A 888 92.68 -15.65 -42.11
CA ARG A 888 93.12 -14.30 -42.48
C ARG A 888 91.96 -13.31 -42.54
N LYS A 889 90.85 -13.73 -43.14
CA LYS A 889 89.62 -12.95 -43.28
C LYS A 889 89.06 -12.54 -41.90
N TRP A 890 88.95 -13.48 -40.97
CA TRP A 890 88.44 -13.22 -39.61
C TRP A 890 89.43 -12.46 -38.70
N MET A 891 90.74 -12.69 -38.81
CA MET A 891 91.76 -11.90 -38.06
C MET A 891 91.71 -10.43 -38.46
N LYS A 892 91.58 -10.15 -39.77
CA LYS A 892 91.44 -8.78 -40.29
C LYS A 892 90.18 -8.10 -39.74
N MET A 893 89.03 -8.75 -39.79
CA MET A 893 87.77 -8.23 -39.23
C MET A 893 87.88 -7.89 -37.74
N ALA A 894 88.53 -8.76 -36.95
CA ALA A 894 88.73 -8.53 -35.51
C ALA A 894 89.63 -7.33 -35.21
N ILE A 895 90.71 -7.16 -35.97
CA ILE A 895 91.60 -6.00 -35.88
C ILE A 895 90.84 -4.72 -36.25
N ASP A 896 90.15 -4.75 -37.40
CA ASP A 896 89.41 -3.60 -37.92
C ASP A 896 88.35 -3.13 -36.92
N LEU A 897 87.56 -4.05 -36.32
CA LEU A 897 86.62 -3.73 -35.24
C LEU A 897 87.31 -3.17 -33.99
N SER A 898 88.44 -3.75 -33.57
CA SER A 898 89.15 -3.35 -32.35
C SER A 898 89.68 -1.90 -32.40
N ARG A 899 89.98 -1.37 -33.59
CA ARG A 899 90.43 0.02 -33.78
C ARG A 899 89.38 1.06 -33.41
N HIS A 900 88.10 0.72 -33.48
CA HIS A 900 86.97 1.62 -33.21
C HIS A 900 86.55 1.69 -31.74
N PHE A 901 87.21 0.94 -30.83
CA PHE A 901 86.88 0.95 -29.41
C PHE A 901 88.12 1.32 -28.58
N GLU A 902 88.08 2.46 -27.88
CA GLU A 902 89.25 3.04 -27.20
C GLU A 902 89.96 2.07 -26.23
N ASN A 903 89.19 1.33 -25.42
CA ASN A 903 89.74 0.35 -24.47
C ASN A 903 90.30 -0.93 -25.15
N MET A 904 90.05 -1.13 -26.45
CA MET A 904 90.58 -2.26 -27.23
C MET A 904 91.85 -1.88 -28.02
N LYS A 905 92.16 -0.58 -28.17
CA LYS A 905 93.34 -0.09 -28.91
C LYS A 905 94.65 -0.68 -28.38
N GLN A 906 94.73 -0.95 -27.07
CA GLN A 906 95.88 -1.60 -26.43
C GLN A 906 96.19 -3.01 -26.98
N TYR A 907 95.18 -3.74 -27.48
CA TYR A 907 95.36 -5.07 -28.04
C TYR A 907 95.65 -5.06 -29.55
N VAL A 908 95.40 -3.94 -30.25
CA VAL A 908 95.51 -3.84 -31.71
C VAL A 908 96.94 -4.13 -32.17
N SER A 909 97.95 -3.55 -31.51
CA SER A 909 99.36 -3.76 -31.90
C SER A 909 99.79 -5.22 -31.76
N GLU A 910 99.37 -5.91 -30.71
CA GLU A 910 99.64 -7.34 -30.51
C GLU A 910 98.90 -8.22 -31.54
N MET A 911 97.64 -7.88 -31.85
CA MET A 911 96.85 -8.57 -32.86
C MET A 911 97.44 -8.38 -34.27
N GLU A 912 97.91 -7.18 -34.62
CA GLU A 912 98.57 -6.89 -35.90
C GLU A 912 99.90 -7.64 -36.04
N GLU A 913 100.74 -7.68 -35.00
CA GLU A 913 101.99 -8.44 -35.01
C GLU A 913 101.73 -9.94 -35.21
N TYR A 914 100.73 -10.49 -34.52
CA TYR A 914 100.33 -11.89 -34.70
C TYR A 914 99.80 -12.15 -36.11
N PHE A 915 98.98 -11.25 -36.66
CA PHE A 915 98.44 -11.36 -38.01
C PHE A 915 99.53 -11.33 -39.08
N GLU A 916 100.54 -10.47 -38.95
CA GLU A 916 101.70 -10.45 -39.85
C GLU A 916 102.51 -11.76 -39.78
N ARG A 917 102.76 -12.27 -38.57
CA ARG A 917 103.44 -13.57 -38.38
C ARG A 917 102.63 -14.70 -39.01
N PHE A 918 101.31 -14.68 -38.84
CA PHE A 918 100.40 -15.65 -39.42
C PHE A 918 100.39 -15.61 -40.96
N GLN A 919 100.35 -14.42 -41.56
CA GLN A 919 100.43 -14.23 -43.01
C GLN A 919 101.74 -14.77 -43.59
N LYS A 920 102.87 -14.54 -42.92
CA LYS A 920 104.19 -15.07 -43.29
C LYS A 920 104.24 -16.59 -43.22
N SER A 921 103.52 -17.20 -42.27
CA SER A 921 103.50 -18.66 -42.05
C SER A 921 102.53 -19.45 -42.95
N THR A 922 101.51 -18.81 -43.53
CA THR A 922 100.41 -19.51 -44.24
C THR A 922 100.52 -19.54 -45.76
N GLY A 923 101.49 -18.85 -46.38
CA GLY A 923 101.73 -18.93 -47.83
C GLY A 923 100.60 -18.40 -48.74
N LYS A 924 100.96 -17.99 -49.95
CA LYS A 924 100.02 -17.64 -51.03
C LYS A 924 99.46 -18.94 -51.61
N GLU A 925 98.15 -19.16 -51.49
CA GLU A 925 97.38 -19.95 -52.48
C GLU A 925 96.51 -18.97 -53.29
N PRO A 926 96.22 -19.28 -54.57
CA PRO A 926 95.83 -18.29 -55.57
C PRO A 926 94.34 -17.91 -55.50
N ASP A 927 94.06 -16.65 -55.85
CA ASP A 927 92.76 -16.22 -56.37
C ASP A 927 92.45 -16.98 -57.67
N GLU A 928 91.44 -17.85 -57.63
CA GLU A 928 90.69 -18.23 -58.83
C GLU A 928 89.34 -17.51 -58.80
N CYS A 929 89.26 -16.40 -59.52
CA CYS A 929 88.32 -16.19 -60.63
C CYS A 929 88.08 -14.69 -60.84
N SER A 930 88.95 -14.06 -61.62
CA SER A 930 88.65 -12.85 -62.37
C SER A 930 88.16 -13.25 -63.76
N GLN A 931 86.95 -12.80 -64.12
CA GLN A 931 86.37 -12.60 -65.47
C GLN A 931 84.90 -12.18 -65.22
N GLN A 932 84.32 -11.10 -65.73
CA GLN A 932 84.63 -10.15 -66.80
C GLN A 932 83.91 -8.82 -66.50
N ASP A 933 84.63 -7.70 -66.59
CA ASP A 933 84.05 -6.39 -66.85
C ASP A 933 83.70 -6.29 -68.35
N GLY A 934 82.46 -5.90 -68.64
CA GLY A 934 82.01 -5.48 -69.95
C GLY A 934 81.21 -4.18 -69.82
N ALA A 935 81.73 -3.11 -70.42
CA ALA A 935 81.01 -1.85 -70.66
C ALA A 935 80.98 -1.59 -72.19
N PRO A 936 80.26 -0.58 -72.70
CA PRO A 936 78.82 -0.29 -72.58
C PRO A 936 78.17 -0.19 -73.99
N SER A 937 76.84 -0.20 -74.09
CA SER A 937 76.12 0.24 -75.30
C SER A 937 74.86 1.03 -74.97
N THR A 938 74.87 2.25 -75.50
CA THR A 938 73.84 3.28 -75.62
C THR A 938 72.51 2.81 -76.22
N SER A 939 71.38 3.34 -75.73
CA SER A 939 70.55 4.36 -76.43
C SER A 939 69.03 4.24 -76.19
N LEU A 940 68.41 5.42 -75.97
CA LEU A 940 67.01 5.83 -76.25
C LEU A 940 65.91 5.21 -75.38
N SER A 941 64.84 5.88 -74.94
CA SER A 941 64.36 7.27 -74.85
C SER A 941 63.10 7.15 -73.94
N GLY A 942 62.79 8.06 -73.02
CA GLY A 942 62.13 9.33 -73.28
C GLY A 942 61.27 9.80 -72.09
N SER A 943 61.30 11.11 -71.85
CA SER A 943 60.32 12.00 -71.16
C SER A 943 59.78 11.58 -69.79
N VAL A 944 60.20 12.21 -68.68
CA VAL A 944 59.79 13.55 -68.18
C VAL A 944 58.28 13.66 -67.94
N SER A 945 57.90 13.74 -66.66
CA SER A 945 56.91 14.68 -66.10
C SER A 945 56.94 14.62 -64.56
N GLN A 946 57.68 15.54 -63.93
CA GLN A 946 57.31 16.14 -62.64
C GLN A 946 56.10 17.06 -62.87
N PRO A 947 55.28 17.44 -61.86
CA PRO A 947 55.66 18.03 -60.55
C PRO A 947 54.94 17.34 -59.36
N GLY A 948 55.24 17.54 -58.08
CA GLY A 948 55.76 18.70 -57.37
C GLY A 948 54.62 19.41 -56.62
N LEU A 949 54.64 19.31 -55.27
CA LEU A 949 53.90 20.07 -54.24
C LEU A 949 52.37 19.81 -54.19
N VAL A 950 51.75 19.47 -53.06
CA VAL A 950 51.91 19.88 -51.65
C VAL A 950 51.83 18.68 -50.71
#